data_AF-A0A963Z9X9-F1
#
_entry.id   AF-A0A963Z9X9-F1
#
_cell.length_a   1.000
_cell.length_b   1.000
_cell.length_c   1.000
_cell.angle_alpha   90.00
_cell.angle_beta   90.00
_cell.angle_gamma   90.00
#
_symmetry.space_group_name_H-M   'P 1'
#
loop_
_entity.id
_entity.type
_entity.pdbx_description
1 polymer ?
#
loop_
_entity_poly.entity_id
_entity_poly.type
_entity_poly.pdbx_seq_one_letter_code
_entity_poly.pdbx_strand_id
1 'polypeptide(L)'
;MASLISDKISRRERQDIASLRGKRRKSNYLLILAAFAFVVCSILYFTFSYFTIHQDESFHRLAVERTSELEETALYYGEWLEANLGAGTRSFYDFVATTIISSSDFFPVTKDYVSRSWHLMHVGFLRVAFVFVGWWRFWLLGAAIAFWFGSRGWKVYRGGDILGRLTNGRLFYSGIRADLKKVTSAGAPSVQAPGLACPQYVQAAEAKMSALGRTLERRGVLNQTNLMLASIILAHRDIPSYVALKTETELLERAYAGSSLPDNTNLLIEGILALQEHYIVALEAGESVNFSTGEIPYAGQYTPEKYITTLVSSLHKVLTPQMREDIAEIAPSELATIVLSLEAGKVMAYTVEGDRYVRGSSFPQLCARSVLHSIPQYSLEYDFEQRGMIRRALIYASRKSVYGPVKLLVDFDPKTRAARQWTELLLAVPHEIEFVSDEVELYGLIYSTHQKWKKLFFDAVMVADQKIIKKILNYSQNLFVPFDVLMKTLYKSISKEEISRLKVLVDLVSQRQQMVLMQSGPQSIPDYQKIFPSFSDDELSKLSKDHGLKKEELSDWSALRVMLNHYSWLGRRVRNNTIPESSIVFLETKTQKGDLLNFTYENNYYTGSVVLRGSQLIDKWGEHWAQHFEVIDEVTAVDEISDFEKLKRGESIEDDDLISVENG
;
A
#
# COMPACT_ATOMS: atom_id res chain seq x y z
N MET A 1 30.83 22.72 -18.12
CA MET A 1 29.55 22.64 -18.85
C MET A 1 28.50 22.06 -17.91
N ALA A 2 28.09 22.88 -16.96
CA ALA A 2 27.02 22.61 -16.02
C ALA A 2 25.83 23.49 -16.41
N SER A 3 24.60 23.05 -16.08
CA SER A 3 23.30 23.65 -16.41
C SER A 3 22.72 23.23 -17.76
N LEU A 4 21.86 22.21 -17.72
CA LEU A 4 20.77 21.83 -18.65
C LEU A 4 20.52 20.35 -18.33
N ILE A 5 19.72 20.02 -17.32
CA ILE A 5 18.30 19.73 -17.47
C ILE A 5 17.62 20.06 -16.13
N SER A 6 16.90 21.18 -16.10
CA SER A 6 15.90 21.48 -15.07
C SER A 6 14.55 21.32 -15.75
N ASP A 7 13.76 20.34 -15.31
CA ASP A 7 12.39 20.12 -15.75
C ASP A 7 11.51 21.32 -15.37
N LYS A 8 11.37 22.26 -16.30
CA LYS A 8 10.35 23.31 -16.22
C LYS A 8 9.03 22.74 -16.74
N ILE A 9 8.18 22.29 -15.81
CA ILE A 9 6.74 22.10 -16.06
C ILE A 9 6.21 23.38 -16.72
N SER A 10 5.64 23.24 -17.91
CA SER A 10 5.22 24.37 -18.73
C SER A 10 4.06 25.12 -18.08
N ARG A 11 3.95 26.42 -18.35
CA ARG A 11 2.82 27.26 -17.88
C ARG A 11 1.45 26.68 -18.28
N ARG A 12 1.43 25.92 -19.38
CA ARG A 12 0.25 25.24 -19.95
C ARG A 12 -0.19 24.07 -19.07
N GLU A 13 0.75 23.25 -18.60
CA GLU A 13 0.46 22.13 -17.68
C GLU A 13 -0.06 22.61 -16.32
N ARG A 14 0.42 23.77 -15.82
CA ARG A 14 -0.13 24.38 -14.59
C ARG A 14 -1.59 24.82 -14.76
N GLN A 15 -1.94 25.37 -15.92
CA GLN A 15 -3.32 25.76 -16.24
C GLN A 15 -4.22 24.52 -16.42
N ASP A 16 -3.70 23.45 -17.01
CA ASP A 16 -4.45 22.20 -17.19
C ASP A 16 -4.72 21.50 -15.85
N ILE A 17 -3.75 21.45 -14.94
CA ILE A 17 -3.92 20.93 -13.56
C ILE A 17 -4.96 21.75 -12.76
N ALA A 18 -4.93 23.08 -12.90
CA ALA A 18 -5.92 23.96 -12.25
C ALA A 18 -7.34 23.73 -12.80
N SER A 19 -7.48 23.48 -14.11
CA SER A 19 -8.76 23.20 -14.75
C SER A 19 -9.37 21.85 -14.33
N LEU A 20 -8.53 20.85 -14.03
CA LEU A 20 -8.94 19.52 -13.58
C LEU A 20 -9.49 19.51 -12.14
N ARG A 21 -8.89 20.30 -11.24
CA ARG A 21 -9.43 20.51 -9.88
C ARG A 21 -10.82 21.17 -9.90
N GLY A 22 -11.08 22.06 -10.86
CA GLY A 22 -12.39 22.73 -11.03
C GLY A 22 -13.53 21.79 -11.48
N LYS A 23 -13.22 20.74 -12.27
CA LYS A 23 -14.23 19.81 -12.79
C LYS A 23 -14.71 18.76 -11.78
N ARG A 24 -13.84 18.29 -10.87
CA ARG A 24 -14.22 17.28 -9.86
C ARG A 24 -15.22 17.79 -8.82
N ARG A 25 -15.20 19.09 -8.49
CA ARG A 25 -16.13 19.69 -7.52
C ARG A 25 -17.56 19.80 -8.05
N LYS A 26 -17.76 20.09 -9.34
CA LYS A 26 -19.10 20.42 -9.89
C LYS A 26 -20.09 19.24 -9.90
N SER A 27 -19.61 17.98 -9.94
CA SER A 27 -20.51 16.80 -9.97
C SER A 27 -21.21 16.55 -8.63
N ASN A 28 -20.55 16.83 -7.50
CA ASN A 28 -21.15 16.59 -6.18
C ASN A 28 -22.13 17.72 -5.78
N TYR A 29 -21.89 18.95 -6.24
CA TYR A 29 -22.81 20.07 -5.97
C TYR A 29 -24.20 19.86 -6.54
N LEU A 30 -24.33 19.24 -7.72
CA LEU A 30 -25.64 19.01 -8.35
C LEU A 30 -26.49 18.01 -7.56
N LEU A 31 -25.86 16.98 -6.98
CA LEU A 31 -26.53 15.97 -6.17
C LEU A 31 -26.92 16.52 -4.79
N ILE A 32 -26.05 17.34 -4.18
CA ILE A 32 -26.33 18.05 -2.93
C ILE A 32 -27.45 19.09 -3.14
N LEU A 33 -27.45 19.82 -4.27
CA LEU A 33 -28.49 20.81 -4.59
C LEU A 33 -29.85 20.15 -4.80
N ALA A 34 -29.88 18.96 -5.44
CA ALA A 34 -31.10 18.19 -5.63
C ALA A 34 -31.65 17.65 -4.30
N ALA A 35 -30.78 17.12 -3.42
CA ALA A 35 -31.18 16.69 -2.07
C ALA A 35 -31.69 17.87 -1.23
N PHE A 36 -31.03 19.02 -1.29
CA PHE A 36 -31.45 20.23 -0.59
C PHE A 36 -32.81 20.75 -1.09
N ALA A 37 -33.00 20.81 -2.42
CA ALA A 37 -34.27 21.21 -3.01
C ALA A 37 -35.43 20.29 -2.60
N PHE A 38 -35.18 18.98 -2.49
CA PHE A 38 -36.18 18.01 -2.03
C PHE A 38 -36.59 18.25 -0.56
N VAL A 39 -35.61 18.50 0.32
CA VAL A 39 -35.87 18.81 1.73
C VAL A 39 -36.65 20.12 1.88
N VAL A 40 -36.27 21.17 1.15
CA VAL A 40 -36.95 22.47 1.20
C VAL A 40 -38.39 22.36 0.68
N CYS A 41 -38.63 21.64 -0.42
CA CYS A 41 -39.99 21.44 -0.93
C CYS A 41 -40.86 20.64 0.04
N SER A 42 -40.29 19.66 0.73
CA SER A 42 -40.99 18.86 1.74
C SER A 42 -41.38 19.74 2.95
N ILE A 43 -40.47 20.57 3.44
CA ILE A 43 -40.74 21.50 4.55
C ILE A 43 -41.83 22.50 4.15
N LEU A 44 -41.74 23.13 2.97
CA LEU A 44 -42.75 24.07 2.50
C LEU A 44 -44.13 23.42 2.35
N TYR A 45 -44.19 22.19 1.87
CA TYR A 45 -45.45 21.43 1.77
C TYR A 45 -46.07 21.14 3.14
N PHE A 46 -45.26 20.70 4.12
CA PHE A 46 -45.73 20.48 5.49
C PHE A 46 -46.21 21.78 6.14
N THR A 47 -45.48 22.88 5.94
CA THR A 47 -45.82 24.19 6.50
C THR A 47 -47.10 24.75 5.89
N PHE A 48 -47.27 24.62 4.57
CA PHE A 48 -48.49 25.01 3.87
C PHE A 48 -49.69 24.16 4.31
N SER A 49 -49.51 22.84 4.40
CA SER A 49 -50.53 21.91 4.90
C SER A 49 -50.96 22.26 6.33
N TYR A 50 -50.01 22.56 7.21
CA TYR A 50 -50.28 23.01 8.58
C TYR A 50 -51.08 24.32 8.62
N PHE A 51 -50.72 25.31 7.80
CA PHE A 51 -51.44 26.57 7.72
C PHE A 51 -52.87 26.42 7.18
N THR A 52 -53.08 25.60 6.15
CA THR A 52 -54.43 25.31 5.63
C THR A 52 -55.31 24.57 6.64
N ILE A 53 -54.71 23.74 7.51
CA ILE A 53 -55.44 23.02 8.57
C ILE A 53 -55.80 23.94 9.75
N HIS A 54 -55.04 25.01 9.99
CA HIS A 54 -55.30 25.95 11.08
C HIS A 54 -56.16 27.17 10.71
N GLN A 55 -56.45 27.42 9.42
CA GLN A 55 -57.36 28.50 9.03
C GLN A 55 -58.85 28.12 9.05
N ASP A 56 -59.20 26.84 9.26
CA ASP A 56 -60.60 26.42 9.29
C ASP A 56 -61.09 26.22 10.73
N GLU A 57 -61.55 27.31 11.37
CA GLU A 57 -62.12 27.34 12.73
C GLU A 57 -63.42 26.50 12.87
N SER A 58 -63.92 25.89 11.79
CA SER A 58 -65.12 25.04 11.79
C SER A 58 -64.91 23.65 12.42
N PHE A 59 -63.66 23.21 12.61
CA PHE A 59 -63.31 21.80 12.86
C PHE A 59 -63.58 21.27 14.28
N HIS A 60 -64.12 22.09 15.19
CA HIS A 60 -64.31 21.71 16.59
C HIS A 60 -65.52 20.81 16.90
N ARG A 61 -66.43 20.56 15.94
CA ARG A 61 -67.61 19.70 16.19
C ARG A 61 -67.45 18.20 15.86
N LEU A 62 -66.35 17.79 15.22
CA LEU A 62 -66.20 16.44 14.66
C LEU A 62 -65.32 15.53 15.53
N ALA A 63 -65.68 15.26 16.79
CA ALA A 63 -64.91 14.31 17.62
C ALA A 63 -65.49 12.89 17.67
N VAL A 64 -66.66 12.66 17.04
CA VAL A 64 -67.34 11.35 16.98
C VAL A 64 -67.39 10.78 15.54
N GLU A 65 -67.03 11.57 14.52
CA GLU A 65 -67.00 11.22 13.08
C GLU A 65 -65.56 11.07 12.52
N ARG A 66 -64.56 10.66 13.33
CA ARG A 66 -63.13 10.72 12.91
C ARG A 66 -62.56 9.47 12.27
N THR A 67 -63.10 8.29 12.59
CA THR A 67 -62.77 7.08 11.83
C THR A 67 -63.37 7.17 10.42
N SER A 68 -64.56 7.77 10.28
CA SER A 68 -65.12 8.06 8.95
C SER A 68 -64.29 9.06 8.16
N GLU A 69 -63.65 10.05 8.79
CA GLU A 69 -62.81 11.03 8.06
C GLU A 69 -61.56 10.39 7.40
N LEU A 70 -60.90 9.43 8.06
CA LEU A 70 -59.76 8.70 7.48
C LEU A 70 -60.21 7.79 6.32
N GLU A 71 -61.33 7.09 6.51
CA GLU A 71 -61.92 6.22 5.50
C GLU A 71 -62.45 7.01 4.29
N GLU A 72 -63.13 8.13 4.52
CA GLU A 72 -63.61 9.04 3.48
C GLU A 72 -62.44 9.66 2.71
N THR A 73 -61.38 10.07 3.42
CA THR A 73 -60.16 10.60 2.78
C THR A 73 -59.48 9.55 1.91
N ALA A 74 -59.34 8.33 2.42
CA ALA A 74 -58.78 7.22 1.65
C ALA A 74 -59.66 6.85 0.45
N LEU A 75 -60.97 6.79 0.62
CA LEU A 75 -61.93 6.52 -0.46
C LEU A 75 -61.84 7.58 -1.55
N TYR A 76 -61.87 8.87 -1.18
CA TYR A 76 -61.75 9.98 -2.12
C TYR A 76 -60.44 9.92 -2.94
N TYR A 77 -59.31 9.67 -2.28
CA TYR A 77 -58.02 9.51 -2.97
C TYR A 77 -57.97 8.27 -3.84
N GLY A 78 -58.53 7.14 -3.39
CA GLY A 78 -58.63 5.91 -4.15
C GLY A 78 -59.46 6.07 -5.43
N GLU A 79 -60.62 6.71 -5.34
CA GLU A 79 -61.47 7.02 -6.49
C GLU A 79 -60.79 7.97 -7.47
N TRP A 80 -60.10 9.00 -6.96
CA TRP A 80 -59.32 9.89 -7.81
C TRP A 80 -58.21 9.14 -8.55
N LEU A 81 -57.46 8.27 -7.86
CA LEU A 81 -56.40 7.48 -8.47
C LEU A 81 -56.94 6.50 -9.51
N GLU A 82 -58.10 5.88 -9.28
CA GLU A 82 -58.73 5.01 -10.28
C GLU A 82 -59.16 5.80 -11.52
N ALA A 83 -59.84 6.93 -11.33
CA ALA A 83 -60.33 7.76 -12.43
C ALA A 83 -59.19 8.30 -13.31
N ASN A 84 -58.03 8.62 -12.72
CA ASN A 84 -56.93 9.26 -13.45
C ASN A 84 -55.80 8.31 -13.86
N LEU A 85 -55.55 7.24 -13.10
CA LEU A 85 -54.39 6.35 -13.26
C LEU A 85 -54.75 4.87 -13.40
N GLY A 86 -56.00 4.48 -13.14
CA GLY A 86 -56.56 3.14 -13.34
C GLY A 86 -56.67 2.30 -12.07
N ALA A 87 -57.46 1.23 -12.15
CA ALA A 87 -57.82 0.37 -11.01
C ALA A 87 -56.61 -0.26 -10.29
N GLY A 88 -55.52 -0.55 -11.01
CA GLY A 88 -54.30 -1.08 -10.40
C GLY A 88 -53.61 -0.10 -9.43
N THR A 89 -53.64 1.20 -9.74
CA THR A 89 -53.09 2.25 -8.86
C THR A 89 -53.96 2.44 -7.63
N ARG A 90 -55.29 2.37 -7.78
CA ARG A 90 -56.22 2.33 -6.65
C ARG A 90 -55.96 1.13 -5.74
N SER A 91 -55.88 -0.08 -6.30
CA SER A 91 -55.63 -1.30 -5.49
C SER A 91 -54.34 -1.21 -4.66
N PHE A 92 -53.26 -0.64 -5.23
CA PHE A 92 -52.03 -0.42 -4.48
C PHE A 92 -52.16 0.65 -3.40
N TYR A 93 -52.86 1.76 -3.69
CA TYR A 93 -53.14 2.79 -2.70
C TYR A 93 -54.01 2.26 -1.56
N ASP A 94 -55.06 1.51 -1.87
CA ASP A 94 -55.96 0.90 -0.89
C ASP A 94 -55.17 0.00 0.07
N PHE A 95 -54.23 -0.82 -0.44
CA PHE A 95 -53.34 -1.62 0.40
C PHE A 95 -52.52 -0.76 1.39
N VAL A 96 -51.94 0.35 0.93
CA VAL A 96 -51.17 1.27 1.78
C VAL A 96 -52.08 2.00 2.76
N ALA A 97 -53.24 2.48 2.30
CA ALA A 97 -54.22 3.19 3.09
C ALA A 97 -54.80 2.32 4.20
N THR A 98 -55.15 1.05 3.92
CA THR A 98 -55.59 0.08 4.93
C THR A 98 -54.54 -0.11 6.02
N THR A 99 -53.26 -0.19 5.63
CA THR A 99 -52.16 -0.30 6.61
C THR A 99 -52.09 0.92 7.51
N ILE A 100 -52.16 2.13 6.94
CA ILE A 100 -52.15 3.40 7.68
C ILE A 100 -53.39 3.52 8.58
N ILE A 101 -54.57 3.17 8.10
CA ILE A 101 -55.81 3.23 8.88
C ILE A 101 -55.73 2.24 10.05
N SER A 102 -55.30 0.99 9.80
CA SER A 102 -55.17 -0.01 10.87
C SER A 102 -54.17 0.37 11.97
N SER A 103 -53.13 1.15 11.65
CA SER A 103 -52.18 1.65 12.66
C SER A 103 -52.74 2.81 13.48
N SER A 104 -53.77 3.50 12.99
CA SER A 104 -54.39 4.61 13.71
C SER A 104 -55.16 4.13 14.96
N ASP A 105 -55.70 2.91 14.93
CA ASP A 105 -56.44 2.26 16.02
C ASP A 105 -55.61 2.00 17.28
N PHE A 106 -54.28 2.13 17.21
CA PHE A 106 -53.38 1.94 18.35
C PHE A 106 -53.63 2.96 19.49
N PHE A 107 -54.18 4.13 19.16
CA PHE A 107 -54.62 5.11 20.16
C PHE A 107 -56.13 5.36 20.00
N PRO A 108 -56.94 5.15 21.05
CA PRO A 108 -58.37 5.42 20.96
C PRO A 108 -58.64 6.91 20.70
N VAL A 109 -59.69 7.20 19.94
CA VAL A 109 -60.13 8.58 19.65
C VAL A 109 -60.65 9.21 20.93
N THR A 110 -59.80 10.02 21.57
CA THR A 110 -60.12 10.75 22.79
C THR A 110 -59.98 12.26 22.56
N LYS A 111 -60.57 13.08 23.45
CA LYS A 111 -60.58 14.54 23.28
C LYS A 111 -59.23 15.20 23.60
N ASP A 112 -58.26 14.45 24.12
CA ASP A 112 -56.94 14.94 24.50
C ASP A 112 -56.09 15.27 23.26
N TYR A 113 -55.08 16.12 23.48
CA TYR A 113 -54.22 16.62 22.41
C TYR A 113 -53.41 15.52 21.70
N VAL A 114 -53.01 14.46 22.42
CA VAL A 114 -52.14 13.41 21.88
C VAL A 114 -52.93 12.55 20.89
N SER A 115 -54.12 12.09 21.25
CA SER A 115 -54.99 11.33 20.35
C SER A 115 -55.35 12.13 19.08
N ARG A 116 -55.59 13.44 19.21
CA ARG A 116 -55.85 14.32 18.06
C ARG A 116 -54.64 14.46 17.13
N SER A 117 -53.46 14.68 17.69
CA SER A 117 -52.22 14.81 16.92
C SER A 117 -51.89 13.51 16.18
N TRP A 118 -52.14 12.37 16.82
CA TRP A 118 -51.98 11.05 16.23
C TRP A 118 -52.86 10.84 14.99
N HIS A 119 -54.16 11.14 15.08
CA HIS A 119 -55.08 10.97 13.94
C HIS A 119 -54.80 11.94 12.80
N LEU A 120 -54.48 13.21 13.11
CA LEU A 120 -54.09 14.20 12.09
C LEU A 120 -52.80 13.79 11.36
N MET A 121 -51.86 13.19 12.08
CA MET A 121 -50.65 12.62 11.47
C MET A 121 -51.00 11.50 10.47
N HIS A 122 -51.96 10.64 10.77
CA HIS A 122 -52.40 9.57 9.86
C HIS A 122 -53.12 10.12 8.61
N VAL A 123 -53.94 11.16 8.75
CA VAL A 123 -54.48 11.90 7.58
C VAL A 123 -53.34 12.47 6.74
N GLY A 124 -52.31 13.02 7.38
CA GLY A 124 -51.08 13.48 6.73
C GLY A 124 -50.37 12.35 5.96
N PHE A 125 -50.25 11.17 6.55
CA PHE A 125 -49.65 10.01 5.89
C PHE A 125 -50.48 9.52 4.69
N LEU A 126 -51.81 9.50 4.78
CA LEU A 126 -52.67 9.17 3.64
C LEU A 126 -52.47 10.15 2.46
N ARG A 127 -52.26 11.44 2.73
CA ARG A 127 -51.95 12.46 1.72
C ARG A 127 -50.58 12.23 1.09
N VAL A 128 -49.56 11.95 1.89
CA VAL A 128 -48.21 11.66 1.39
C VAL A 128 -48.21 10.38 0.54
N ALA A 129 -48.89 9.34 1.01
CA ALA A 129 -49.07 8.09 0.26
C ALA A 129 -49.79 8.35 -1.07
N PHE A 130 -50.86 9.15 -1.07
CA PHE A 130 -51.59 9.52 -2.29
C PHE A 130 -50.69 10.26 -3.29
N VAL A 131 -49.89 11.23 -2.85
CA VAL A 131 -48.95 11.94 -3.74
C VAL A 131 -47.89 11.00 -4.27
N PHE A 132 -47.32 10.14 -3.42
CA PHE A 132 -46.27 9.21 -3.81
C PHE A 132 -46.77 8.21 -4.84
N VAL A 133 -47.95 7.62 -4.61
CA VAL A 133 -48.61 6.69 -5.52
C VAL A 133 -49.07 7.42 -6.78
N GLY A 134 -49.71 8.59 -6.67
CA GLY A 134 -50.19 9.37 -7.81
C GLY A 134 -49.06 9.82 -8.75
N TRP A 135 -47.85 9.99 -8.23
CA TRP A 135 -46.69 10.44 -9.01
C TRP A 135 -45.72 9.31 -9.38
N TRP A 136 -46.12 8.04 -9.27
CA TRP A 136 -45.26 6.87 -9.55
C TRP A 136 -44.54 6.92 -10.91
N ARG A 137 -45.20 7.46 -11.94
CA ARG A 137 -44.61 7.62 -13.29
C ARG A 137 -43.46 8.63 -13.29
N PHE A 138 -43.56 9.71 -12.52
CA PHE A 138 -42.49 10.70 -12.38
C PHE A 138 -41.32 10.14 -11.56
N TRP A 139 -41.59 9.32 -10.54
CA TRP A 139 -40.54 8.59 -9.81
C TRP A 139 -39.77 7.63 -10.70
N LEU A 140 -40.47 6.86 -11.56
CA LEU A 140 -39.81 6.00 -12.54
C LEU A 140 -39.00 6.79 -13.56
N LEU A 141 -39.53 7.92 -14.05
CA LEU A 141 -38.79 8.79 -14.95
C LEU A 141 -37.54 9.37 -14.27
N GLY A 142 -37.66 9.82 -13.02
CA GLY A 142 -36.53 10.30 -12.21
C GLY A 142 -35.48 9.23 -11.97
N ALA A 143 -35.89 8.00 -11.64
CA ALA A 143 -35.01 6.85 -11.49
C ALA A 143 -34.32 6.49 -12.81
N ALA A 144 -35.04 6.50 -13.93
CA ALA A 144 -34.48 6.26 -15.26
C ALA A 144 -33.48 7.34 -15.68
N ILE A 145 -33.77 8.62 -15.41
CA ILE A 145 -32.86 9.75 -15.65
C ILE A 145 -31.61 9.62 -14.76
N ALA A 146 -31.78 9.33 -13.47
CA ALA A 146 -30.67 9.13 -12.54
C ALA A 146 -29.80 7.94 -12.96
N PHE A 147 -30.41 6.82 -13.37
CA PHE A 147 -29.71 5.66 -13.91
C PHE A 147 -28.99 5.99 -15.21
N TRP A 148 -29.61 6.75 -16.12
CA TRP A 148 -29.01 7.17 -17.38
C TRP A 148 -27.82 8.11 -17.18
N PHE A 149 -27.91 9.07 -16.24
CA PHE A 149 -26.79 9.94 -15.88
C PHE A 149 -25.71 9.20 -15.09
N GLY A 150 -26.07 8.31 -14.17
CA GLY A 150 -25.15 7.47 -13.40
C GLY A 150 -24.38 6.49 -14.28
N SER A 151 -25.07 5.81 -15.20
CA SER A 151 -24.45 4.92 -16.19
C SER A 151 -23.59 5.68 -17.22
N ARG A 152 -23.91 6.95 -17.52
CA ARG A 152 -23.00 7.83 -18.26
C ARG A 152 -21.78 8.27 -17.44
N GLY A 153 -21.90 8.38 -16.13
CA GLY A 153 -20.79 8.55 -15.18
C GLY A 153 -19.89 7.32 -15.05
N TRP A 154 -20.39 6.12 -15.38
CA TRP A 154 -19.59 4.90 -15.52
C TRP A 154 -18.76 4.83 -16.80
N LYS A 155 -18.74 5.89 -17.61
CA LYS A 155 -17.73 6.00 -18.66
C LYS A 155 -16.36 6.21 -18.02
N VAL A 156 -15.53 5.17 -18.08
CA VAL A 156 -14.09 5.25 -17.83
C VAL A 156 -13.55 6.49 -18.56
N TYR A 157 -12.96 7.41 -17.80
CA TYR A 157 -12.43 8.68 -18.27
C TYR A 157 -11.55 8.49 -19.52
N ARG A 158 -11.94 9.12 -20.65
CA ARG A 158 -11.20 9.10 -21.94
C ARG A 158 -10.73 10.52 -22.33
N GLY A 159 -10.14 11.24 -21.39
CA GLY A 159 -9.47 12.52 -21.67
C GLY A 159 -8.00 12.30 -22.03
N GLY A 160 -7.51 12.98 -23.07
CA GLY A 160 -6.09 13.00 -23.40
C GLY A 160 -5.33 13.86 -22.40
N ASP A 161 -4.45 13.24 -21.63
CA ASP A 161 -3.51 13.92 -20.73
C ASP A 161 -2.09 13.70 -21.25
N ILE A 162 -1.25 14.74 -21.11
CA ILE A 162 0.13 14.86 -21.62
C ILE A 162 1.04 13.74 -21.12
N LEU A 163 0.68 13.10 -20.00
CA LEU A 163 1.46 12.02 -19.37
C LEU A 163 0.89 10.61 -19.56
N GLY A 164 -0.15 10.43 -20.38
CA GLY A 164 -0.57 9.09 -20.83
C GLY A 164 -0.56 8.00 -19.76
N ARG A 165 -1.60 7.97 -18.92
CA ARG A 165 -2.06 6.88 -18.02
C ARG A 165 -1.51 6.88 -16.59
N LEU A 166 -2.21 7.54 -15.68
CA LEU A 166 -2.39 7.05 -14.31
C LEU A 166 -3.80 7.39 -13.84
N THR A 167 -4.72 6.44 -13.99
CA THR A 167 -5.80 6.06 -13.05
C THR A 167 -6.72 5.05 -13.77
N ASN A 168 -6.99 3.92 -13.11
CA ASN A 168 -7.95 2.87 -13.49
C ASN A 168 -7.64 2.02 -14.75
N GLY A 169 -6.55 1.23 -14.69
CA GLY A 169 -6.50 -0.05 -15.43
C GLY A 169 -5.55 -0.17 -16.62
N ARG A 170 -4.31 0.36 -16.58
CA ARG A 170 -3.24 -0.03 -17.54
C ARG A 170 -1.84 -0.04 -16.91
N LEU A 171 -1.06 -1.06 -17.31
CA LEU A 171 0.37 -1.23 -17.05
C LEU A 171 1.23 -0.28 -17.91
N PHE A 172 2.24 0.31 -17.29
CA PHE A 172 3.37 0.95 -17.95
C PHE A 172 4.17 -0.16 -18.69
N TYR A 173 4.25 -0.04 -20.02
CA TYR A 173 5.27 -0.70 -20.83
C TYR A 173 6.37 0.32 -21.04
N SER A 174 7.63 -0.13 -20.98
CA SER A 174 8.80 0.61 -21.41
C SER A 174 8.55 1.31 -22.75
N GLY A 175 8.23 2.61 -22.74
CA GLY A 175 8.26 3.50 -23.91
C GLY A 175 7.42 3.16 -25.15
N ILE A 176 6.68 2.04 -25.21
CA ILE A 176 6.00 1.62 -26.45
C ILE A 176 4.49 1.51 -26.24
N ARG A 177 3.75 2.29 -27.04
CA ARG A 177 2.30 2.43 -27.03
C ARG A 177 1.64 1.23 -27.73
N ALA A 178 1.31 0.18 -26.98
CA ALA A 178 0.40 -0.86 -27.47
C ALA A 178 -1.07 -0.37 -27.39
N ASP A 179 -1.79 -0.46 -28.52
CA ASP A 179 -3.21 -0.12 -28.62
C ASP A 179 -4.06 -1.24 -27.98
N LEU A 180 -4.83 -0.88 -26.97
CA LEU A 180 -5.53 -1.82 -26.07
C LEU A 180 -7.04 -1.77 -26.35
N LYS A 181 -7.40 -2.02 -27.61
CA LYS A 181 -8.81 -2.04 -28.06
C LYS A 181 -9.54 -3.32 -27.68
N LYS A 182 -8.85 -4.35 -27.19
CA LYS A 182 -9.44 -5.61 -26.76
C LYS A 182 -8.89 -6.03 -25.40
N VAL A 183 -9.79 -6.11 -24.42
CA VAL A 183 -9.53 -6.57 -23.05
C VAL A 183 -10.58 -7.63 -22.74
N THR A 184 -10.21 -8.75 -22.11
CA THR A 184 -11.13 -9.83 -21.77
C THR A 184 -12.08 -9.42 -20.64
N SER A 185 -13.12 -10.22 -20.38
CA SER A 185 -14.06 -10.03 -19.26
C SER A 185 -13.38 -10.01 -17.88
N ALA A 186 -12.17 -10.60 -17.76
CA ALA A 186 -11.34 -10.56 -16.56
C ALA A 186 -10.38 -9.35 -16.50
N GLY A 187 -10.48 -8.40 -17.44
CA GLY A 187 -9.62 -7.20 -17.46
C GLY A 187 -8.20 -7.42 -18.02
N ALA A 188 -7.90 -8.58 -18.61
CA ALA A 188 -6.61 -8.86 -19.22
C ALA A 188 -6.55 -8.37 -20.69
N PRO A 189 -5.43 -7.76 -21.16
CA PRO A 189 -5.24 -7.44 -22.56
C PRO A 189 -5.41 -8.68 -23.45
N SER A 190 -6.21 -8.61 -24.52
CA SER A 190 -6.38 -9.76 -25.43
C SER A 190 -5.19 -9.95 -26.38
N VAL A 191 -4.27 -8.99 -26.43
CA VAL A 191 -3.06 -9.03 -27.26
C VAL A 191 -1.91 -8.67 -26.32
N GLN A 192 -1.21 -9.69 -25.81
CA GLN A 192 0.24 -9.52 -25.63
C GLN A 192 0.79 -9.28 -27.03
N ALA A 193 1.73 -8.35 -27.21
CA ALA A 193 2.41 -8.18 -28.50
C ALA A 193 3.69 -9.05 -28.45
N PRO A 194 3.61 -10.37 -28.77
CA PRO A 194 4.81 -11.14 -29.02
C PRO A 194 5.61 -10.42 -30.11
N GLY A 195 6.91 -10.22 -29.89
CA GLY A 195 7.83 -9.63 -30.86
C GLY A 195 8.27 -8.17 -30.64
N LEU A 196 8.06 -7.58 -29.46
CA LEU A 196 8.75 -6.31 -29.11
C LEU A 196 10.24 -6.51 -28.81
N ALA A 197 10.58 -7.66 -28.26
CA ALA A 197 11.91 -8.22 -28.26
C ALA A 197 11.86 -9.50 -29.09
N CYS A 198 12.71 -9.63 -30.10
CA CYS A 198 12.85 -10.85 -30.91
C CYS A 198 14.29 -11.35 -30.80
N PRO A 199 14.77 -11.73 -29.62
CA PRO A 199 16.12 -12.28 -29.50
C PRO A 199 16.23 -13.53 -30.37
N GLN A 200 17.41 -13.72 -30.97
CA GLN A 200 17.70 -14.94 -31.71
C GLN A 200 17.65 -16.14 -30.76
N TYR A 201 17.24 -17.30 -31.28
CA TYR A 201 17.17 -18.54 -30.51
C TYR A 201 17.65 -19.71 -31.37
N VAL A 202 18.30 -20.68 -30.75
CA VAL A 202 18.67 -21.94 -31.42
C VAL A 202 17.43 -22.85 -31.58
N GLN A 203 17.54 -23.88 -32.41
CA GLN A 203 16.43 -24.82 -32.58
C GLN A 203 16.13 -25.56 -31.27
N ALA A 204 14.84 -25.85 -31.01
CA ALA A 204 14.41 -26.51 -29.78
C ALA A 204 15.11 -27.86 -29.52
N ALA A 205 15.44 -28.62 -30.57
CA ALA A 205 16.19 -29.87 -30.46
C ALA A 205 17.62 -29.63 -29.96
N GLU A 206 18.31 -28.62 -30.48
CA GLU A 206 19.64 -28.22 -30.02
C GLU A 206 19.62 -27.77 -28.56
N ALA A 207 18.65 -26.92 -28.20
CA ALA A 207 18.48 -26.47 -26.82
C ALA A 207 18.21 -27.64 -25.87
N LYS A 208 17.36 -28.59 -26.27
CA LYS A 208 17.06 -29.77 -25.46
C LYS A 208 18.30 -30.66 -25.26
N MET A 209 19.13 -30.83 -26.29
CA MET A 209 20.35 -31.66 -26.21
C MET A 209 21.52 -30.99 -25.45
N SER A 210 21.48 -29.68 -25.25
CA SER A 210 22.49 -28.91 -24.52
C SER A 210 22.60 -29.31 -23.04
N ALA A 211 23.69 -28.92 -22.37
CA ALA A 211 23.85 -29.14 -20.93
C ALA A 211 22.71 -28.49 -20.12
N LEU A 212 22.34 -27.25 -20.45
CA LEU A 212 21.24 -26.52 -19.80
C LEU A 212 19.90 -27.23 -20.02
N GLY A 213 19.60 -27.68 -21.25
CA GLY A 213 18.37 -28.42 -21.56
C GLY A 213 18.25 -29.73 -20.78
N ARG A 214 19.35 -30.49 -20.67
CA ARG A 214 19.40 -31.73 -19.87
C ARG A 214 19.22 -31.47 -18.38
N THR A 215 19.79 -30.38 -17.86
CA THR A 215 19.60 -29.97 -16.46
C THR A 215 18.13 -29.65 -16.18
N LEU A 216 17.47 -28.89 -17.07
CA LEU A 216 16.03 -28.60 -16.95
C LEU A 216 15.16 -29.87 -16.99
N GLU A 217 15.49 -30.83 -17.87
CA GLU A 217 14.80 -32.12 -17.96
C GLU A 217 15.02 -32.96 -16.70
N ARG A 218 16.27 -33.11 -16.25
CA ARG A 218 16.64 -33.84 -15.03
C ARG A 218 15.95 -33.28 -13.79
N ARG A 219 15.85 -31.96 -13.68
CA ARG A 219 15.21 -31.26 -12.56
C ARG A 219 13.68 -31.20 -12.68
N GLY A 220 13.09 -31.76 -13.73
CA GLY A 220 11.63 -31.80 -13.92
C GLY A 220 10.99 -30.44 -14.20
N VAL A 221 11.78 -29.45 -14.64
CA VAL A 221 11.32 -28.07 -14.88
C VAL A 221 11.25 -27.71 -16.37
N LEU A 222 11.46 -28.69 -17.25
CA LEU A 222 11.40 -28.49 -18.70
C LEU A 222 9.95 -28.32 -19.16
N ASN A 223 9.61 -27.10 -19.59
CA ASN A 223 8.42 -26.78 -20.36
C ASN A 223 8.81 -25.93 -21.58
N GLN A 224 7.85 -25.55 -22.43
CA GLN A 224 8.17 -24.82 -23.66
C GLN A 224 8.71 -23.42 -23.36
N THR A 225 8.20 -22.74 -22.33
CA THR A 225 8.72 -21.42 -21.93
C THR A 225 10.18 -21.49 -21.51
N ASN A 226 10.53 -22.41 -20.62
CA ASN A 226 11.90 -22.61 -20.12
C ASN A 226 12.84 -23.10 -21.23
N LEU A 227 12.37 -23.97 -22.13
CA LEU A 227 13.14 -24.39 -23.29
C LEU A 227 13.41 -23.24 -24.27
N MET A 228 12.43 -22.36 -24.50
CA MET A 228 12.61 -21.17 -25.35
C MET A 228 13.58 -20.17 -24.72
N LEU A 229 13.52 -19.93 -23.39
CA LEU A 229 14.50 -19.11 -22.69
C LEU A 229 15.92 -19.68 -22.79
N ALA A 230 16.07 -21.00 -22.57
CA ALA A 230 17.35 -21.68 -22.76
C ALA A 230 17.84 -21.57 -24.21
N SER A 231 16.95 -21.66 -25.20
CA SER A 231 17.28 -21.52 -26.62
C SER A 231 17.81 -20.12 -26.95
N ILE A 232 17.26 -19.07 -26.33
CA ILE A 232 17.74 -17.69 -26.46
C ILE A 232 19.14 -17.55 -25.87
N ILE A 233 19.35 -18.10 -24.68
CA ILE A 233 20.65 -18.05 -23.99
C ILE A 233 21.74 -18.75 -24.83
N LEU A 234 21.44 -19.93 -25.37
CA LEU A 234 22.39 -20.71 -26.18
C LEU A 234 22.75 -20.04 -27.50
N ALA A 235 21.83 -19.26 -28.09
CA ALA A 235 22.11 -18.50 -29.31
C ALA A 235 23.16 -17.40 -29.10
N HIS A 236 23.40 -16.99 -27.85
CA HIS A 236 24.29 -15.91 -27.47
C HIS A 236 25.43 -16.40 -26.55
N ARG A 237 26.02 -17.54 -26.91
CA ARG A 237 27.09 -18.23 -26.15
C ARG A 237 28.37 -17.41 -25.96
N ASP A 238 28.58 -16.39 -26.78
CA ASP A 238 29.73 -15.48 -26.75
C ASP A 238 29.56 -14.35 -25.71
N ILE A 239 28.35 -14.15 -25.18
CA ILE A 239 28.09 -13.16 -24.14
C ILE A 239 28.65 -13.66 -22.80
N PRO A 240 29.40 -12.82 -22.05
CA PRO A 240 29.85 -13.16 -20.71
C PRO A 240 28.67 -13.18 -19.72
N SER A 241 28.77 -14.03 -18.70
CA SER A 241 27.72 -14.18 -17.67
C SER A 241 27.47 -12.92 -16.83
N TYR A 242 28.48 -12.07 -16.64
CA TYR A 242 28.37 -10.82 -15.89
C TYR A 242 29.10 -9.68 -16.59
N VAL A 243 28.47 -8.51 -16.60
CA VAL A 243 29.03 -7.25 -17.10
C VAL A 243 28.69 -6.13 -16.11
N ALA A 244 29.73 -5.47 -15.60
CA ALA A 244 29.60 -4.36 -14.65
C ALA A 244 29.32 -3.02 -15.36
N LEU A 245 29.07 -1.97 -14.57
CA LEU A 245 29.09 -0.61 -15.11
C LEU A 245 30.52 -0.26 -15.57
N LYS A 246 30.62 0.71 -16.48
CA LYS A 246 31.91 1.15 -17.06
C LYS A 246 32.92 1.59 -15.99
N THR A 247 32.44 2.14 -14.88
CA THR A 247 33.26 2.58 -13.73
C THR A 247 33.70 1.45 -12.80
N GLU A 248 33.13 0.25 -12.95
CA GLU A 248 33.30 -0.89 -12.03
C GLU A 248 33.90 -2.12 -12.72
N THR A 249 34.31 -1.98 -13.99
CA THR A 249 34.83 -3.10 -14.79
C THR A 249 36.06 -3.73 -14.13
N GLU A 250 36.99 -2.93 -13.62
CA GLU A 250 38.17 -3.44 -12.92
C GLU A 250 37.83 -4.21 -11.63
N LEU A 251 36.77 -3.81 -10.92
CA LEU A 251 36.33 -4.51 -9.71
C LEU A 251 35.77 -5.89 -10.07
N LEU A 252 35.01 -5.98 -11.16
CA LEU A 252 34.52 -7.25 -11.67
C LEU A 252 35.65 -8.15 -12.14
N GLU A 253 36.61 -7.64 -12.92
CA GLU A 253 37.74 -8.42 -13.43
C GLU A 253 38.59 -8.98 -12.28
N ARG A 254 38.80 -8.22 -11.19
CA ARG A 254 39.50 -8.71 -9.99
C ARG A 254 38.70 -9.75 -9.21
N ALA A 255 37.38 -9.61 -9.19
CA ALA A 255 36.51 -10.47 -8.41
C ALA A 255 36.11 -11.77 -9.12
N TYR A 256 36.07 -11.82 -10.46
CA TYR A 256 35.49 -12.95 -11.19
C TYR A 256 36.33 -13.37 -12.39
N ALA A 257 36.55 -14.69 -12.52
CA ALA A 257 37.36 -15.28 -13.59
C ALA A 257 36.67 -15.26 -14.97
N GLY A 258 35.35 -15.03 -15.00
CA GLY A 258 34.55 -15.05 -16.22
C GLY A 258 34.00 -16.45 -16.54
N SER A 259 32.88 -16.47 -17.26
CA SER A 259 32.28 -17.66 -17.86
C SER A 259 31.36 -17.26 -19.00
N SER A 260 31.05 -18.20 -19.89
CA SER A 260 30.00 -18.00 -20.89
C SER A 260 28.63 -17.92 -20.19
N LEU A 261 27.71 -17.16 -20.78
CA LEU A 261 26.34 -17.05 -20.27
C LEU A 261 25.64 -18.42 -20.13
N PRO A 262 25.69 -19.35 -21.12
CA PRO A 262 25.07 -20.66 -20.98
C PRO A 262 25.66 -21.53 -19.86
N ASP A 263 26.98 -21.56 -19.71
CA ASP A 263 27.64 -22.41 -18.70
C ASP A 263 27.31 -21.93 -17.29
N ASN A 264 27.36 -20.62 -17.06
CA ASN A 264 26.98 -20.02 -15.78
C ASN A 264 25.50 -20.25 -15.47
N THR A 265 24.62 -20.10 -16.48
CA THR A 265 23.18 -20.33 -16.30
C THR A 265 22.90 -21.77 -15.88
N ASN A 266 23.61 -22.73 -16.48
CA ASN A 266 23.47 -24.14 -16.13
C ASN A 266 23.85 -24.41 -14.66
N LEU A 267 24.98 -23.87 -14.20
CA LEU A 267 25.40 -23.97 -12.80
C LEU A 267 24.39 -23.29 -11.86
N LEU A 268 23.88 -22.11 -12.25
CA LEU A 268 22.95 -21.33 -11.47
C LEU A 268 21.61 -22.05 -11.26
N ILE A 269 21.03 -22.59 -12.33
CA ILE A 269 19.76 -23.35 -12.26
C ILE A 269 19.93 -24.58 -11.37
N GLU A 270 21.03 -25.30 -11.51
CA GLU A 270 21.32 -26.46 -10.68
C GLU A 270 21.40 -26.10 -9.20
N GLY A 271 22.14 -25.04 -8.86
CA GLY A 271 22.30 -24.60 -7.47
C GLY A 271 21.01 -24.07 -6.83
N ILE A 272 20.23 -23.27 -7.56
CA ILE A 272 18.98 -22.69 -7.04
C ILE A 272 17.91 -23.77 -6.84
N LEU A 273 17.75 -24.69 -7.80
CA LEU A 273 16.73 -25.74 -7.68
C LEU A 273 17.12 -26.75 -6.60
N ALA A 274 18.43 -27.05 -6.42
CA ALA A 274 18.89 -27.86 -5.30
C ALA A 274 18.60 -27.18 -3.93
N LEU A 275 18.77 -25.85 -3.85
CA LEU A 275 18.44 -25.11 -2.64
C LEU A 275 16.93 -25.14 -2.34
N GLN A 276 16.09 -24.98 -3.36
CA GLN A 276 14.64 -25.07 -3.20
C GLN A 276 14.22 -26.48 -2.77
N GLU A 277 14.76 -27.53 -3.40
CA GLU A 277 14.52 -28.92 -3.04
C GLU A 277 14.88 -29.19 -1.58
N HIS A 278 16.01 -28.66 -1.10
CA HIS A 278 16.39 -28.73 0.32
C HIS A 278 15.33 -28.11 1.24
N TYR A 279 14.71 -26.99 0.84
CA TYR A 279 13.64 -26.36 1.63
C TYR A 279 12.39 -27.23 1.68
N ILE A 280 11.99 -27.78 0.54
CA ILE A 280 10.82 -28.67 0.43
C ILE A 280 11.01 -29.88 1.34
N VAL A 281 12.15 -30.58 1.23
CA VAL A 281 12.46 -31.77 2.04
C VAL A 281 12.50 -31.46 3.53
N ALA A 282 13.15 -30.36 3.94
CA ALA A 282 13.22 -29.96 5.34
C ALA A 282 11.83 -29.64 5.93
N LEU A 283 10.97 -28.96 5.17
CA LEU A 283 9.60 -28.62 5.60
C LEU A 283 8.69 -29.86 5.68
N GLU A 284 8.81 -30.80 4.72
CA GLU A 284 8.10 -32.08 4.76
C GLU A 284 8.52 -32.93 5.97
N ALA A 285 9.79 -32.85 6.38
CA ALA A 285 10.31 -33.51 7.57
C ALA A 285 9.94 -32.79 8.89
N GLY A 286 9.35 -31.58 8.82
CA GLY A 286 9.06 -30.75 10.00
C GLY A 286 10.32 -30.20 10.68
N GLU A 287 11.44 -30.15 9.97
CA GLU A 287 12.72 -29.65 10.46
C GLU A 287 12.86 -28.15 10.20
N SER A 288 13.60 -27.46 11.09
CA SER A 288 14.01 -26.09 10.80
C SER A 288 14.97 -26.10 9.61
N VAL A 289 14.71 -25.26 8.60
CA VAL A 289 15.57 -25.13 7.41
C VAL A 289 16.92 -24.52 7.80
N ASN A 290 17.85 -25.35 8.25
CA ASN A 290 19.24 -25.01 8.48
C ASN A 290 20.03 -25.39 7.24
N PHE A 291 20.60 -24.41 6.54
CA PHE A 291 21.55 -24.64 5.47
C PHE A 291 22.92 -24.25 5.99
N SER A 292 23.85 -25.20 6.06
CA SER A 292 25.22 -24.88 6.47
C SER A 292 25.84 -24.01 5.39
N THR A 293 25.92 -22.71 5.67
CA THR A 293 26.65 -21.78 4.82
C THR A 293 28.12 -21.97 5.18
N GLY A 294 28.86 -22.71 4.34
CA GLY A 294 30.30 -22.76 4.47
C GLY A 294 30.83 -21.32 4.39
N GLU A 295 31.37 -20.79 5.49
CA GLU A 295 32.03 -19.50 5.49
C GLU A 295 33.25 -19.60 4.56
N ILE A 296 33.21 -18.87 3.45
CA ILE A 296 34.43 -18.62 2.70
C ILE A 296 34.50 -17.11 2.41
N PRO A 297 35.00 -16.30 3.36
CA PRO A 297 35.64 -15.05 2.97
C PRO A 297 36.76 -15.41 2.01
N TYR A 298 36.53 -15.17 0.73
CA TYR A 298 37.49 -15.49 -0.31
C TYR A 298 38.17 -14.21 -0.78
N ALA A 299 39.46 -14.08 -0.48
CA ALA A 299 40.27 -12.93 -0.87
C ALA A 299 40.77 -13.01 -2.34
N GLY A 300 40.28 -13.97 -3.13
CA GLY A 300 40.74 -14.20 -4.51
C GLY A 300 39.64 -14.01 -5.55
N GLN A 301 40.02 -14.19 -6.81
CA GLN A 301 39.12 -14.12 -7.95
C GLN A 301 38.23 -15.38 -8.03
N TYR A 302 36.91 -15.23 -7.93
CA TYR A 302 35.97 -16.35 -7.95
C TYR A 302 36.00 -17.10 -9.29
N THR A 303 36.12 -18.43 -9.24
CA THR A 303 35.71 -19.29 -10.36
C THR A 303 34.18 -19.31 -10.48
N PRO A 304 33.60 -19.68 -11.64
CA PRO A 304 32.15 -19.78 -11.81
C PRO A 304 31.47 -20.65 -10.75
N GLU A 305 31.99 -21.85 -10.48
CA GLU A 305 31.42 -22.79 -9.51
C GLU A 305 31.46 -22.23 -8.09
N LYS A 306 32.59 -21.60 -7.73
CA LYS A 306 32.76 -20.98 -6.41
C LYS A 306 31.81 -19.81 -6.23
N TYR A 307 31.69 -18.96 -7.26
CA TYR A 307 30.75 -17.84 -7.23
C TYR A 307 29.30 -18.31 -7.07
N ILE A 308 28.88 -19.33 -7.85
CA ILE A 308 27.53 -19.88 -7.73
C ILE A 308 27.29 -20.46 -6.33
N THR A 309 28.29 -21.11 -5.73
CA THR A 309 28.20 -21.61 -4.34
C THR A 309 28.01 -20.46 -3.34
N THR A 310 28.77 -19.38 -3.48
CA THR A 310 28.63 -18.16 -2.68
C THR A 310 27.26 -17.49 -2.90
N LEU A 311 26.77 -17.44 -4.14
CA LEU A 311 25.47 -16.88 -4.48
C LEU A 311 24.33 -17.70 -3.86
N VAL A 312 24.36 -19.04 -3.96
CA VAL A 312 23.37 -19.94 -3.33
C VAL A 312 23.36 -19.80 -1.81
N SER A 313 24.54 -19.75 -1.20
CA SER A 313 24.69 -19.47 0.23
C SER A 313 24.05 -18.13 0.62
N SER A 314 24.28 -17.10 -0.20
CA SER A 314 23.71 -15.77 0.00
C SER A 314 22.18 -15.77 -0.21
N LEU A 315 21.67 -16.50 -1.21
CA LEU A 315 20.23 -16.69 -1.44
C LEU A 315 19.54 -17.32 -0.22
N HIS A 316 20.20 -18.23 0.49
CA HIS A 316 19.68 -18.76 1.75
C HIS A 316 19.72 -17.75 2.89
N LYS A 317 20.86 -17.06 3.06
CA LYS A 317 21.10 -16.07 4.11
C LYS A 317 20.06 -14.95 4.09
N VAL A 318 19.71 -14.43 2.90
CA VAL A 318 18.82 -13.27 2.77
C VAL A 318 17.35 -13.55 3.06
N LEU A 319 16.94 -14.81 3.16
CA LEU A 319 15.57 -15.20 3.44
C LEU A 319 15.35 -15.47 4.93
N THR A 320 14.28 -14.89 5.46
CA THR A 320 13.74 -15.26 6.78
C THR A 320 13.12 -16.66 6.73
N PRO A 321 12.88 -17.33 7.88
CA PRO A 321 12.27 -18.66 7.90
C PRO A 321 10.96 -18.72 7.10
N GLN A 322 10.05 -17.76 7.29
CA GLN A 322 8.80 -17.68 6.55
C GLN A 322 9.02 -17.56 5.03
N MET A 323 10.00 -16.76 4.59
CA MET A 323 10.28 -16.62 3.17
C MET A 323 10.85 -17.90 2.55
N ARG A 324 11.50 -18.76 3.33
CA ARG A 324 11.98 -20.08 2.83
C ARG A 324 10.79 -21.01 2.58
N GLU A 325 9.79 -20.98 3.46
CA GLU A 325 8.50 -21.64 3.24
C GLU A 325 7.83 -21.08 1.97
N ASP A 326 7.74 -19.76 1.85
CA ASP A 326 7.13 -19.11 0.68
C ASP A 326 7.83 -19.52 -0.64
N ILE A 327 9.17 -19.68 -0.65
CA ILE A 327 9.92 -20.20 -1.80
C ILE A 327 9.65 -21.67 -2.07
N ALA A 328 9.58 -22.51 -1.04
CA ALA A 328 9.30 -23.94 -1.18
C ALA A 328 7.92 -24.17 -1.80
N GLU A 329 6.97 -23.28 -1.56
CA GLU A 329 5.64 -23.34 -2.17
C GLU A 329 5.56 -22.83 -3.62
N ILE A 330 6.62 -22.24 -4.18
CA ILE A 330 6.66 -21.84 -5.60
C ILE A 330 6.94 -23.08 -6.44
N ALA A 331 6.19 -23.29 -7.52
CA ALA A 331 6.46 -24.42 -8.40
C ALA A 331 7.89 -24.32 -8.98
N PRO A 332 8.69 -25.40 -8.98
CA PRO A 332 10.07 -25.36 -9.47
C PRO A 332 10.19 -24.83 -10.92
N SER A 333 9.18 -25.09 -11.75
CA SER A 333 9.09 -24.58 -13.13
C SER A 333 8.93 -23.07 -13.19
N GLU A 334 8.16 -22.45 -12.29
CA GLU A 334 7.98 -21.00 -12.19
C GLU A 334 9.27 -20.32 -11.72
N LEU A 335 9.94 -20.91 -10.73
CA LEU A 335 11.22 -20.43 -10.22
C LEU A 335 12.31 -20.50 -11.29
N ALA A 336 12.39 -21.62 -12.02
CA ALA A 336 13.28 -21.76 -13.16
C ALA A 336 13.00 -20.69 -14.23
N THR A 337 11.73 -20.38 -14.52
CA THR A 337 11.36 -19.31 -15.45
C THR A 337 11.86 -17.94 -15.00
N ILE A 338 11.77 -17.62 -13.71
CA ILE A 338 12.27 -16.35 -13.16
C ILE A 338 13.79 -16.24 -13.41
N VAL A 339 14.54 -17.28 -13.05
CA VAL A 339 16.00 -17.30 -13.20
C VAL A 339 16.41 -17.24 -14.67
N LEU A 340 15.83 -18.11 -15.51
CA LEU A 340 16.11 -18.14 -16.95
C LEU A 340 15.73 -16.82 -17.63
N SER A 341 14.67 -16.14 -17.18
CA SER A 341 14.29 -14.84 -17.72
C SER A 341 15.33 -13.77 -17.40
N LEU A 342 15.89 -13.76 -16.18
CA LEU A 342 16.97 -12.85 -15.81
C LEU A 342 18.22 -13.07 -16.66
N GLU A 343 18.63 -14.34 -16.82
CA GLU A 343 19.79 -14.69 -17.63
C GLU A 343 19.57 -14.39 -19.12
N ALA A 344 18.42 -14.74 -19.69
CA ALA A 344 18.08 -14.41 -21.07
C ALA A 344 17.94 -12.88 -21.29
N GLY A 345 17.51 -12.14 -20.27
CA GLY A 345 17.44 -10.68 -20.30
C GLY A 345 18.80 -10.00 -20.50
N LYS A 346 19.91 -10.65 -20.12
CA LYS A 346 21.28 -10.13 -20.30
C LYS A 346 21.62 -9.92 -21.77
N VAL A 347 21.07 -10.74 -22.67
CA VAL A 347 21.22 -10.60 -24.12
C VAL A 347 20.81 -9.22 -24.63
N MET A 348 19.78 -8.62 -24.02
CA MET A 348 19.34 -7.26 -24.36
C MET A 348 19.97 -6.18 -23.48
N ALA A 349 20.48 -6.55 -22.30
CA ALA A 349 21.05 -5.59 -21.36
C ALA A 349 22.51 -5.27 -21.67
N TYR A 350 23.23 -6.19 -22.31
CA TYR A 350 24.64 -6.07 -22.66
C TYR A 350 24.80 -5.65 -24.11
N THR A 351 25.77 -4.79 -24.37
CA THR A 351 26.10 -4.28 -25.70
C THR A 351 27.61 -4.33 -25.89
N VAL A 352 28.04 -4.56 -27.13
CA VAL A 352 29.47 -4.54 -27.47
C VAL A 352 29.88 -3.11 -27.79
N GLU A 353 30.90 -2.60 -27.08
CA GLU A 353 31.56 -1.33 -27.37
C GLU A 353 33.05 -1.59 -27.61
N GLY A 354 33.47 -1.54 -28.89
CA GLY A 354 34.82 -1.94 -29.28
C GLY A 354 35.04 -3.45 -29.06
N ASP A 355 36.10 -3.81 -28.32
CA ASP A 355 36.46 -5.20 -28.05
C ASP A 355 35.91 -5.73 -26.71
N ARG A 356 35.01 -4.98 -26.06
CA ARG A 356 34.49 -5.33 -24.73
C ARG A 356 32.97 -5.25 -24.66
N TYR A 357 32.40 -6.10 -23.80
CA TYR A 357 31.00 -5.99 -23.41
C TYR A 357 30.83 -4.92 -22.33
N VAL A 358 29.81 -4.08 -22.50
CA VAL A 358 29.38 -3.10 -21.51
C VAL A 358 27.90 -3.27 -21.23
N ARG A 359 27.45 -2.79 -20.06
CA ARG A 359 26.04 -2.79 -19.70
C ARG A 359 25.32 -1.62 -20.37
N GLY A 360 24.79 -1.85 -21.58
CA GLY A 360 24.04 -0.86 -22.35
C GLY A 360 22.69 -0.47 -21.74
N SER A 361 22.08 -1.34 -20.93
CA SER A 361 20.84 -1.03 -20.19
C SER A 361 21.08 -1.03 -18.67
N SER A 362 20.69 0.06 -18.02
CA SER A 362 20.65 0.14 -16.55
C SER A 362 19.55 -0.75 -15.93
N PHE A 363 18.63 -1.30 -16.74
CA PHE A 363 17.43 -2.03 -16.29
C PHE A 363 17.36 -3.48 -16.77
N PRO A 364 18.31 -4.36 -16.38
CA PRO A 364 18.34 -5.76 -16.79
C PRO A 364 17.05 -6.51 -16.43
N GLN A 365 16.38 -6.13 -15.34
CA GLN A 365 15.12 -6.70 -14.91
C GLN A 365 13.95 -6.38 -15.86
N LEU A 366 13.98 -5.22 -16.52
CA LEU A 366 13.00 -4.87 -17.55
C LEU A 366 13.31 -5.56 -18.88
N CYS A 367 14.60 -5.76 -19.18
CA CYS A 367 15.04 -6.60 -20.30
C CYS A 367 14.56 -8.05 -20.12
N ALA A 368 14.77 -8.63 -18.93
CA ALA A 368 14.30 -9.97 -18.56
C ALA A 368 12.79 -10.13 -18.76
N ARG A 369 12.01 -9.18 -18.25
CA ARG A 369 10.56 -9.15 -18.49
C ARG A 369 10.24 -9.06 -19.98
N SER A 370 10.95 -8.25 -20.75
CA SER A 370 10.68 -8.06 -22.18
C SER A 370 10.93 -9.35 -22.97
N VAL A 371 12.01 -10.07 -22.66
CA VAL A 371 12.32 -11.38 -23.24
C VAL A 371 11.24 -12.39 -22.86
N LEU A 372 10.86 -12.51 -21.59
CA LEU A 372 9.81 -13.42 -21.16
C LEU A 372 8.47 -13.18 -21.88
N HIS A 373 8.08 -11.91 -22.05
CA HIS A 373 6.84 -11.54 -22.74
C HIS A 373 6.90 -11.74 -24.27
N SER A 374 8.08 -11.99 -24.83
CA SER A 374 8.21 -12.34 -26.25
C SER A 374 7.85 -13.79 -26.55
N ILE A 375 7.82 -14.66 -25.52
CA ILE A 375 7.59 -16.10 -25.66
C ILE A 375 6.08 -16.38 -25.63
N PRO A 376 5.46 -16.83 -26.74
CA PRO A 376 4.01 -17.04 -26.77
C PRO A 376 3.52 -18.08 -25.75
N GLN A 377 4.30 -19.13 -25.52
CA GLN A 377 3.97 -20.24 -24.63
C GLN A 377 3.85 -19.81 -23.17
N TYR A 378 4.53 -18.73 -22.75
CA TYR A 378 4.41 -18.19 -21.39
C TYR A 378 2.97 -17.86 -21.02
N SER A 379 2.18 -17.38 -21.99
CA SER A 379 0.77 -17.05 -21.76
C SER A 379 -0.18 -18.24 -21.73
N LEU A 380 0.27 -19.38 -22.26
CA LEU A 380 -0.49 -20.62 -22.38
C LEU A 380 -0.18 -21.58 -21.21
N GLU A 381 1.07 -21.61 -20.76
CA GLU A 381 1.56 -22.51 -19.71
C GLU A 381 1.30 -21.97 -18.30
N TYR A 382 1.29 -20.65 -18.12
CA TYR A 382 1.11 -20.02 -16.81
C TYR A 382 -0.19 -19.22 -16.77
N ASP A 383 -0.94 -19.41 -15.68
CA ASP A 383 -2.21 -18.72 -15.46
C ASP A 383 -2.02 -17.22 -15.12
N PHE A 384 -3.09 -16.53 -14.74
CA PHE A 384 -3.00 -15.11 -14.42
C PHE A 384 -2.18 -14.83 -13.15
N GLU A 385 -2.32 -15.65 -12.10
CA GLU A 385 -1.70 -15.47 -10.80
C GLU A 385 -0.20 -15.79 -10.87
N GLN A 386 0.15 -16.93 -11.47
CA GLN A 386 1.53 -17.36 -11.71
C GLN A 386 2.30 -16.32 -12.52
N ARG A 387 1.70 -15.83 -13.62
CA ARG A 387 2.30 -14.74 -14.41
C ARG A 387 2.40 -13.44 -13.62
N GLY A 388 1.42 -13.16 -12.76
CA GLY A 388 1.44 -12.02 -11.85
C GLY A 388 2.65 -12.06 -10.92
N MET A 389 2.87 -13.20 -10.25
CA MET A 389 3.99 -13.46 -9.35
C MET A 389 5.33 -13.32 -10.08
N ILE A 390 5.56 -14.09 -11.15
CA ILE A 390 6.81 -14.09 -11.93
C ILE A 390 7.15 -12.67 -12.39
N ARG A 391 6.18 -11.95 -12.96
CA ARG A 391 6.40 -10.59 -13.46
C ARG A 391 6.71 -9.59 -12.36
N ARG A 392 6.01 -9.67 -11.23
CA ARG A 392 6.22 -8.75 -10.11
C ARG A 392 7.59 -9.01 -9.48
N ALA A 393 7.99 -10.27 -9.30
CA ALA A 393 9.33 -10.61 -8.85
C ALA A 393 10.40 -9.96 -9.75
N LEU A 394 10.28 -10.14 -11.08
CA LEU A 394 11.21 -9.53 -12.05
C LEU A 394 11.18 -7.99 -12.02
N ILE A 395 10.02 -7.34 -12.15
CA ILE A 395 9.93 -5.87 -12.26
C ILE A 395 10.54 -5.18 -11.04
N TYR A 396 10.29 -5.73 -9.85
CA TYR A 396 10.71 -5.14 -8.59
C TYR A 396 12.05 -5.68 -8.09
N ALA A 397 12.74 -6.51 -8.87
CA ALA A 397 14.08 -7.01 -8.57
C ALA A 397 15.10 -5.89 -8.36
N SER A 398 14.90 -4.70 -8.95
CA SER A 398 15.75 -3.53 -8.70
C SER A 398 15.01 -2.42 -7.97
N ARG A 399 15.68 -1.79 -7.01
CA ARG A 399 15.22 -0.57 -6.31
C ARG A 399 15.59 0.72 -7.04
N LYS A 400 16.41 0.63 -8.10
CA LYS A 400 16.92 1.77 -8.89
C LYS A 400 16.07 1.98 -10.15
N SER A 401 15.78 3.23 -10.51
CA SER A 401 15.08 3.64 -11.75
C SER A 401 15.50 5.04 -12.20
N VAL A 402 15.47 5.34 -13.51
CA VAL A 402 15.79 6.69 -14.04
C VAL A 402 14.82 7.74 -13.51
N TYR A 403 13.55 7.36 -13.32
CA TYR A 403 12.47 8.26 -12.90
C TYR A 403 12.42 8.45 -11.37
N GLY A 404 13.50 8.07 -10.69
CA GLY A 404 13.56 7.95 -9.25
C GLY A 404 13.39 6.52 -8.76
N PRO A 405 13.66 6.31 -7.47
CA PRO A 405 13.64 5.01 -6.81
C PRO A 405 12.29 4.28 -6.91
N VAL A 406 12.36 2.95 -7.03
CA VAL A 406 11.17 2.07 -7.11
C VAL A 406 10.70 1.75 -5.70
N LYS A 407 9.50 2.21 -5.33
CA LYS A 407 8.85 1.79 -4.08
C LYS A 407 8.30 0.38 -4.26
N LEU A 408 8.61 -0.49 -3.30
CA LEU A 408 7.97 -1.80 -3.22
C LEU A 408 6.47 -1.61 -2.98
N LEU A 409 5.67 -2.44 -3.63
CA LEU A 409 4.24 -2.49 -3.38
C LEU A 409 4.01 -3.01 -1.94
N VAL A 410 3.06 -2.38 -1.25
CA VAL A 410 2.71 -2.76 0.12
C VAL A 410 2.02 -4.14 0.12
N ASP A 411 1.32 -4.46 -0.96
CA ASP A 411 0.49 -5.65 -1.17
C ASP A 411 1.18 -6.77 -1.99
N PHE A 412 2.50 -6.94 -1.84
CA PHE A 412 3.11 -8.16 -2.38
C PHE A 412 2.61 -9.40 -1.64
N ASP A 413 2.09 -10.34 -2.43
CA ASP A 413 1.96 -11.72 -2.03
C ASP A 413 3.31 -12.26 -1.46
N PRO A 414 3.29 -13.05 -0.37
CA PRO A 414 4.51 -13.55 0.28
C PRO A 414 5.47 -14.26 -0.68
N LYS A 415 4.97 -15.13 -1.57
CA LYS A 415 5.79 -15.84 -2.58
C LYS A 415 6.46 -14.87 -3.53
N THR A 416 5.69 -13.89 -4.01
CA THR A 416 6.22 -12.81 -4.87
C THR A 416 7.34 -12.04 -4.18
N ARG A 417 7.20 -11.76 -2.88
CA ARG A 417 8.22 -11.03 -2.10
C ARG A 417 9.47 -11.87 -1.91
N ALA A 418 9.34 -13.14 -1.54
CA ALA A 418 10.48 -14.04 -1.36
C ALA A 418 11.24 -14.25 -2.68
N ALA A 419 10.52 -14.52 -3.78
CA ALA A 419 11.11 -14.61 -5.11
C ALA A 419 11.79 -13.29 -5.52
N ARG A 420 11.20 -12.14 -5.18
CA ARG A 420 11.80 -10.83 -5.44
C ARG A 420 13.15 -10.66 -4.73
N GLN A 421 13.30 -11.11 -3.48
CA GLN A 421 14.58 -11.04 -2.77
C GLN A 421 15.67 -11.81 -3.50
N TRP A 422 15.34 -13.02 -3.98
CA TRP A 422 16.24 -13.80 -4.81
C TRP A 422 16.57 -13.07 -6.11
N THR A 423 15.57 -12.53 -6.82
CA THR A 423 15.84 -11.81 -8.08
C THR A 423 16.71 -10.57 -7.91
N GLU A 424 16.62 -9.85 -6.78
CA GLU A 424 17.52 -8.72 -6.51
C GLU A 424 18.97 -9.20 -6.37
N LEU A 425 19.18 -10.30 -5.66
CA LEU A 425 20.51 -10.88 -5.47
C LEU A 425 21.09 -11.46 -6.78
N LEU A 426 20.24 -12.06 -7.63
CA LEU A 426 20.64 -12.57 -8.95
C LEU A 426 21.06 -11.47 -9.93
N LEU A 427 20.65 -10.23 -9.69
CA LEU A 427 21.09 -9.06 -10.48
C LEU A 427 22.42 -8.48 -10.00
N ALA A 428 22.89 -8.84 -8.81
CA ALA A 428 24.17 -8.40 -8.28
C ALA A 428 25.30 -9.02 -9.11
N VAL A 429 26.30 -8.21 -9.47
CA VAL A 429 27.52 -8.77 -10.07
C VAL A 429 28.45 -9.33 -8.99
N PRO A 430 29.43 -10.19 -9.32
CA PRO A 430 30.24 -10.89 -8.33
C PRO A 430 30.91 -10.03 -7.24
N HIS A 431 31.44 -8.85 -7.58
CA HIS A 431 32.04 -7.96 -6.58
C HIS A 431 31.01 -7.26 -5.67
N GLU A 432 29.73 -7.33 -6.03
CA GLU A 432 28.63 -6.70 -5.31
C GLU A 432 27.90 -7.63 -4.33
N ILE A 433 28.12 -8.94 -4.45
CA ILE A 433 27.28 -9.96 -3.83
C ILE A 433 27.13 -9.79 -2.32
N GLU A 434 28.21 -9.47 -1.62
CA GLU A 434 28.21 -9.32 -0.17
C GLU A 434 27.35 -8.13 0.25
N PHE A 435 27.54 -6.97 -0.39
CA PHE A 435 26.80 -5.78 0.01
C PHE A 435 25.32 -5.86 -0.37
N VAL A 436 25.02 -6.40 -1.55
CA VAL A 436 23.62 -6.61 -1.96
C VAL A 436 22.98 -7.64 -1.04
N SER A 437 23.69 -8.69 -0.63
CA SER A 437 23.18 -9.66 0.33
C SER A 437 22.80 -9.01 1.66
N ASP A 438 23.66 -8.18 2.25
CA ASP A 438 23.34 -7.53 3.54
C ASP A 438 22.13 -6.59 3.42
N GLU A 439 22.03 -5.84 2.31
CA GLU A 439 20.85 -5.01 2.06
C GLU A 439 19.58 -5.84 1.86
N VAL A 440 19.62 -6.88 1.02
CA VAL A 440 18.45 -7.75 0.77
C VAL A 440 17.99 -8.40 2.09
N GLU A 441 18.93 -8.90 2.89
CA GLU A 441 18.65 -9.50 4.20
C GLU A 441 18.03 -8.48 5.16
N LEU A 442 18.57 -7.26 5.26
CA LEU A 442 18.03 -6.19 6.10
C LEU A 442 16.55 -5.93 5.80
N TYR A 443 16.21 -5.82 4.51
CA TYR A 443 14.81 -5.58 4.11
C TYR A 443 13.92 -6.80 4.37
N GLY A 444 14.44 -8.02 4.21
CA GLY A 444 13.71 -9.25 4.55
C GLY A 444 13.38 -9.32 6.04
N LEU A 445 14.37 -8.99 6.88
CA LEU A 445 14.22 -8.95 8.33
C LEU A 445 13.26 -7.85 8.77
N ILE A 446 13.41 -6.63 8.25
CA ILE A 446 12.49 -5.49 8.48
C ILE A 446 11.04 -5.87 8.16
N TYR A 447 10.79 -6.54 7.02
CA TYR A 447 9.44 -7.00 6.68
C TYR A 447 8.91 -8.02 7.69
N SER A 448 9.68 -9.08 7.97
CA SER A 448 9.25 -10.16 8.87
C SER A 448 8.95 -9.65 10.28
N THR A 449 9.87 -8.89 10.87
CA THR A 449 9.70 -8.33 12.22
C THR A 449 8.56 -7.32 12.27
N HIS A 450 8.39 -6.51 11.21
CA HIS A 450 7.26 -5.60 11.10
C HIS A 450 5.93 -6.32 11.07
N GLN A 451 5.77 -7.40 10.28
CA GLN A 451 4.52 -8.15 10.22
C GLN A 451 4.18 -8.79 11.57
N LYS A 452 5.18 -9.38 12.25
CA LYS A 452 5.02 -9.95 13.59
C LYS A 452 4.54 -8.90 14.59
N TRP A 453 5.23 -7.77 14.66
CA TRP A 453 4.87 -6.66 15.55
C TRP A 453 3.52 -6.04 15.20
N LYS A 454 3.26 -5.75 13.92
CA LYS A 454 2.00 -5.15 13.45
C LYS A 454 0.80 -6.02 13.80
N LYS A 455 0.91 -7.34 13.62
CA LYS A 455 -0.13 -8.29 14.01
C LYS A 455 -0.39 -8.22 15.51
N LEU A 456 0.66 -8.35 16.33
CA LEU A 456 0.56 -8.29 17.79
C LEU A 456 -0.02 -6.95 18.28
N PHE A 457 0.44 -5.84 17.71
CA PHE A 457 -0.03 -4.50 18.06
C PHE A 457 -1.51 -4.32 17.72
N PHE A 458 -1.93 -4.75 16.54
CA PHE A 458 -3.34 -4.69 16.14
C PHE A 458 -4.23 -5.59 17.00
N ASP A 459 -3.79 -6.81 17.31
CA ASP A 459 -4.53 -7.73 18.16
C ASP A 459 -4.68 -7.14 19.58
N ALA A 460 -3.61 -6.54 20.13
CA ALA A 460 -3.65 -5.88 21.42
C ALA A 460 -4.65 -4.71 21.46
N VAL A 461 -4.71 -3.92 20.38
CA VAL A 461 -5.67 -2.81 20.26
C VAL A 461 -7.11 -3.33 20.16
N MET A 462 -7.35 -4.40 19.38
CA MET A 462 -8.68 -4.98 19.18
C MET A 462 -9.24 -5.65 20.44
N VAL A 463 -8.41 -6.35 21.21
CA VAL A 463 -8.81 -7.01 22.47
C VAL A 463 -8.97 -6.01 23.61
N ALA A 464 -8.77 -4.72 23.33
CA ALA A 464 -8.78 -3.65 24.32
C ALA A 464 -7.85 -3.96 25.51
N ASP A 465 -6.61 -4.42 25.23
CA ASP A 465 -5.63 -4.65 26.30
C ASP A 465 -5.32 -3.32 27.00
N GLN A 466 -6.06 -3.06 28.07
CA GLN A 466 -6.06 -1.79 28.76
C GLN A 466 -4.68 -1.44 29.32
N LYS A 467 -3.79 -2.42 29.53
CA LYS A 467 -2.42 -2.14 30.00
C LYS A 467 -1.57 -1.46 28.93
N ILE A 468 -1.79 -1.80 27.66
CA ILE A 468 -1.08 -1.23 26.52
C ILE A 468 -1.79 0.06 26.08
N ILE A 469 -3.10 0.00 25.91
CA ILE A 469 -3.89 1.08 25.28
C ILE A 469 -4.02 2.32 26.16
N LYS A 470 -4.26 2.18 27.47
CA LYS A 470 -4.53 3.33 28.37
C LYS A 470 -3.39 4.33 28.47
N LYS A 471 -2.20 3.98 27.97
CA LYS A 471 -1.03 4.86 28.00
C LYS A 471 -0.75 5.51 26.65
N ILE A 472 -1.50 5.13 25.61
CA ILE A 472 -1.29 5.63 24.26
C ILE A 472 -2.25 6.79 24.04
N LEU A 473 -1.68 7.95 23.76
CA LEU A 473 -2.43 9.19 23.51
C LEU A 473 -2.60 9.39 22.00
N ASN A 474 -3.69 10.00 21.60
CA ASN A 474 -4.01 10.32 20.22
C ASN A 474 -4.30 11.81 20.04
N TYR A 475 -3.60 12.43 19.09
CA TYR A 475 -3.92 13.75 18.59
C TYR A 475 -3.89 13.77 17.06
N SER A 476 -4.99 14.19 16.44
CA SER A 476 -5.11 14.30 14.99
C SER A 476 -4.82 12.96 14.28
N GLN A 477 -3.69 12.85 13.57
CA GLN A 477 -3.24 11.62 12.90
C GLN A 477 -2.01 11.00 13.56
N ASN A 478 -1.62 11.45 14.75
CA ASN A 478 -0.46 10.96 15.46
C ASN A 478 -0.88 10.24 16.75
N LEU A 479 -0.14 9.17 17.05
CA LEU A 479 -0.16 8.48 18.32
C LEU A 479 1.12 8.80 19.09
N PHE A 480 0.98 8.98 20.40
CA PHE A 480 2.10 9.12 21.31
C PHE A 480 2.16 7.88 22.18
N VAL A 481 3.18 7.07 21.95
CA VAL A 481 3.37 5.79 22.62
C VAL A 481 4.55 5.92 23.58
N PRO A 482 4.38 5.71 24.89
CA PRO A 482 5.50 5.67 25.81
C PRO A 482 6.54 4.63 25.38
N PHE A 483 7.81 5.00 25.45
CA PHE A 483 8.91 4.16 24.96
C PHE A 483 8.91 2.77 25.60
N ASP A 484 8.67 2.68 26.92
CA ASP A 484 8.64 1.41 27.64
C ASP A 484 7.51 0.50 27.15
N VAL A 485 6.35 1.06 26.81
CA VAL A 485 5.21 0.33 26.23
C VAL A 485 5.56 -0.17 24.83
N LEU A 486 6.13 0.70 23.99
CA LEU A 486 6.53 0.33 22.63
C LEU A 486 7.57 -0.80 22.64
N MET A 487 8.64 -0.65 23.43
CA MET A 487 9.68 -1.67 23.54
C MET A 487 9.15 -3.00 24.08
N LYS A 488 8.25 -2.99 25.07
CA LYS A 488 7.58 -4.21 25.55
C LYS A 488 6.81 -4.93 24.45
N THR A 489 6.10 -4.20 23.60
CA THR A 489 5.37 -4.82 22.46
C THR A 489 6.34 -5.38 21.43
N LEU A 490 7.42 -4.66 21.12
CA LEU A 490 8.45 -5.10 20.17
C LEU A 490 9.15 -6.38 20.66
N TYR A 491 9.65 -6.40 21.90
CA TYR A 491 10.31 -7.56 22.50
C TYR A 491 9.38 -8.78 22.66
N LYS A 492 8.07 -8.58 22.73
CA LYS A 492 7.10 -9.70 22.73
C LYS A 492 6.95 -10.35 21.36
N SER A 493 7.19 -9.60 20.28
CA SER A 493 7.00 -10.05 18.89
C SER A 493 8.29 -10.41 18.14
N ILE A 494 9.44 -9.93 18.61
CA ILE A 494 10.73 -10.05 17.91
C ILE A 494 11.74 -10.70 18.84
N SER A 495 12.45 -11.72 18.35
CA SER A 495 13.45 -12.42 19.17
C SER A 495 14.71 -11.59 19.39
N LYS A 496 15.50 -11.91 20.42
CA LYS A 496 16.77 -11.20 20.69
C LYS A 496 17.79 -11.40 19.57
N GLU A 497 17.78 -12.58 18.95
CA GLU A 497 18.63 -12.92 17.82
C GLU A 497 18.28 -12.08 16.59
N GLU A 498 16.98 -11.90 16.31
CA GLU A 498 16.50 -11.03 15.23
C GLU A 498 16.91 -9.57 15.47
N ILE A 499 16.78 -9.07 16.70
CA ILE A 499 17.20 -7.70 17.05
C ILE A 499 18.71 -7.52 16.89
N SER A 500 19.49 -8.48 17.41
CA SER A 500 20.95 -8.46 17.29
C SER A 500 21.38 -8.45 15.82
N ARG A 501 20.78 -9.32 14.98
CA ARG A 501 21.07 -9.36 13.54
C ARG A 501 20.66 -8.07 12.84
N LEU A 502 19.51 -7.49 13.20
CA LEU A 502 19.03 -6.23 12.65
C LEU A 502 20.02 -5.09 12.94
N LYS A 503 20.57 -5.00 14.15
CA LYS A 503 21.59 -3.99 14.52
C LYS A 503 22.82 -4.09 13.63
N VAL A 504 23.39 -5.30 13.51
CA VAL A 504 24.56 -5.56 12.65
C VAL A 504 24.30 -5.11 11.20
N LEU A 505 23.14 -5.46 10.65
CA LEU A 505 22.79 -5.10 9.28
C LEU A 505 22.54 -3.59 9.10
N VAL A 506 21.88 -2.95 10.07
CA VAL A 506 21.67 -1.49 10.09
C VAL A 506 23.01 -0.77 10.11
N ASP A 507 23.96 -1.21 10.92
CA ASP A 507 25.32 -0.63 10.97
C ASP A 507 26.04 -0.77 9.63
N LEU A 508 26.11 -1.99 9.08
CA LEU A 508 26.78 -2.25 7.81
C LEU A 508 26.19 -1.45 6.66
N VAL A 509 24.85 -1.41 6.55
CA VAL A 509 24.16 -0.72 5.46
C VAL A 509 24.25 0.80 5.64
N SER A 510 24.04 1.33 6.85
CA SER A 510 24.11 2.78 7.10
C SER A 510 25.51 3.34 6.89
N GLN A 511 26.57 2.65 7.32
CA GLN A 511 27.96 3.05 7.07
C GLN A 511 28.26 3.11 5.56
N ARG A 512 27.79 2.12 4.79
CA ARG A 512 27.93 2.14 3.32
C ARG A 512 27.17 3.29 2.69
N GLN A 513 25.92 3.54 3.12
CA GLN A 513 25.14 4.68 2.64
C GLN A 513 25.84 6.02 2.94
N GLN A 514 26.46 6.17 4.12
CA GLN A 514 27.25 7.35 4.47
C GLN A 514 28.45 7.53 3.54
N MET A 515 29.20 6.45 3.23
CA MET A 515 30.30 6.50 2.27
C MET A 515 29.83 6.95 0.88
N VAL A 516 28.69 6.43 0.41
CA VAL A 516 28.10 6.83 -0.87
C VAL A 516 27.68 8.31 -0.86
N LEU A 517 27.07 8.78 0.24
CA LEU A 517 26.67 10.18 0.40
C LEU A 517 27.88 11.12 0.44
N MET A 518 28.99 10.71 1.04
CA MET A 518 30.25 11.46 1.04
C MET A 518 30.86 11.56 -0.37
N GLN A 519 30.74 10.51 -1.19
CA GLN A 519 31.30 10.47 -2.54
C GLN A 519 30.41 11.16 -3.59
N SER A 520 29.09 11.00 -3.47
CA SER A 520 28.11 11.39 -4.51
C SER A 520 27.20 12.54 -4.11
N GLY A 521 27.30 13.03 -2.86
CA GLY A 521 26.47 14.10 -2.31
C GLY A 521 25.13 13.62 -1.74
N PRO A 522 24.41 14.51 -1.03
CA PRO A 522 23.21 14.16 -0.23
C PRO A 522 21.99 13.72 -1.04
N GLN A 523 21.94 14.05 -2.34
CA GLN A 523 20.84 13.69 -3.24
C GLN A 523 20.98 12.28 -3.85
N SER A 524 22.08 11.58 -3.57
CA SER A 524 22.34 10.25 -4.16
C SER A 524 21.44 9.15 -3.60
N ILE A 525 20.98 9.28 -2.34
CA ILE A 525 20.09 8.32 -1.68
C ILE A 525 18.76 9.00 -1.32
N PRO A 526 17.64 8.54 -1.89
CA PRO A 526 16.31 9.04 -1.54
C PRO A 526 15.98 8.86 -0.06
N ASP A 527 15.32 9.84 0.56
CA ASP A 527 15.05 9.84 2.01
C ASP A 527 14.34 8.58 2.54
N TYR A 528 13.50 7.96 1.73
CA TYR A 528 12.77 6.76 2.15
C TYR A 528 13.59 5.46 2.04
N GLN A 529 14.77 5.51 1.41
CA GLN A 529 15.76 4.42 1.37
C GLN A 529 16.89 4.65 2.39
N LYS A 530 16.98 5.84 2.98
CA LYS A 530 17.96 6.14 4.03
C LYS A 530 17.72 5.24 5.24
N ILE A 531 18.77 4.53 5.63
CA ILE A 531 18.82 3.76 6.86
C ILE A 531 19.41 4.68 7.93
N PHE A 532 18.68 4.86 9.04
CA PHE A 532 19.20 5.64 10.15
C PHE A 532 20.43 4.94 10.73
N PRO A 533 21.53 5.67 11.02
CA PRO A 533 22.68 5.09 11.68
C PRO A 533 22.31 4.66 13.10
N SER A 534 23.05 3.72 13.67
CA SER A 534 22.94 3.44 15.10
C SER A 534 23.38 4.66 15.91
N PHE A 535 22.81 4.79 17.11
CA PHE A 535 23.16 5.87 18.02
C PHE A 535 24.62 5.75 18.47
N SER A 536 25.30 6.88 18.60
CA SER A 536 26.62 6.93 19.24
C SER A 536 26.49 6.72 20.75
N ASP A 537 27.58 6.35 21.42
CA ASP A 537 27.61 6.21 22.89
C ASP A 537 27.24 7.51 23.61
N ASP A 538 27.60 8.66 23.02
CA ASP A 538 27.24 9.98 23.52
C ASP A 538 25.73 10.24 23.39
N GLU A 539 25.13 9.90 22.24
CA GLU A 539 23.70 10.04 22.01
C GLU A 539 22.89 9.10 22.91
N LEU A 540 23.33 7.85 23.09
CA LEU A 540 22.75 6.90 24.04
C LEU A 540 22.81 7.45 25.47
N SER A 541 23.94 8.04 25.85
CA SER A 541 24.13 8.63 27.18
C SER A 541 23.24 9.85 27.40
N LYS A 542 23.11 10.71 26.39
CA LYS A 542 22.21 11.87 26.39
C LYS A 542 20.76 11.44 26.53
N LEU A 543 20.26 10.59 25.62
CA LEU A 543 18.86 10.12 25.63
C LEU A 543 18.51 9.36 26.91
N SER A 544 19.44 8.55 27.43
CA SER A 544 19.26 7.83 28.69
C SER A 544 19.10 8.78 29.87
N LYS A 545 19.97 9.79 29.97
CA LYS A 545 19.92 10.82 31.01
C LYS A 545 18.67 11.68 30.91
N ASP A 546 18.36 12.17 29.72
CA ASP A 546 17.33 13.18 29.49
C ASP A 546 15.92 12.60 29.62
N HIS A 547 15.70 11.36 29.17
CA HIS A 547 14.39 10.71 29.24
C HIS A 547 14.24 9.66 30.34
N GLY A 548 15.31 9.33 31.07
CA GLY A 548 15.31 8.28 32.10
C GLY A 548 15.19 6.86 31.52
N LEU A 549 15.70 6.65 30.31
CA LEU A 549 15.60 5.38 29.56
C LEU A 549 16.87 4.53 29.74
N LYS A 550 16.74 3.20 29.60
CA LYS A 550 17.88 2.29 29.70
C LYS A 550 18.71 2.31 28.41
N LYS A 551 20.04 2.33 28.54
CA LYS A 551 20.95 2.33 27.38
C LYS A 551 20.82 1.06 26.53
N GLU A 552 20.59 -0.10 27.13
CA GLU A 552 20.42 -1.34 26.35
C GLU A 552 19.17 -1.27 25.45
N GLU A 553 18.05 -0.78 25.98
CA GLU A 553 16.80 -0.63 25.23
C GLU A 553 16.93 0.44 24.13
N LEU A 554 17.66 1.53 24.39
CA LEU A 554 17.97 2.55 23.38
C LEU A 554 18.88 2.02 22.26
N SER A 555 19.85 1.17 22.60
CA SER A 555 20.71 0.50 21.62
C SER A 555 19.88 -0.40 20.69
N ASP A 556 18.91 -1.14 21.22
CA ASP A 556 17.99 -1.94 20.40
C ASP A 556 17.02 -1.08 19.59
N TRP A 557 16.53 0.01 20.20
CA TRP A 557 15.67 0.99 19.53
C TRP A 557 16.33 1.59 18.29
N SER A 558 17.64 1.83 18.32
CA SER A 558 18.39 2.39 17.19
C SER A 558 18.20 1.62 15.88
N ALA A 559 18.02 0.30 15.96
CA ALA A 559 17.73 -0.57 14.83
C ALA A 559 16.22 -0.76 14.60
N LEU A 560 15.42 -0.91 15.66
CA LEU A 560 13.97 -1.10 15.56
C LEU A 560 13.24 0.13 14.97
N ARG A 561 13.76 1.35 15.18
CA ARG A 561 13.24 2.55 14.54
C ARG A 561 13.38 2.51 13.02
N VAL A 562 14.40 1.85 12.47
CA VAL A 562 14.56 1.70 11.01
C VAL A 562 13.40 0.89 10.44
N MET A 563 13.01 -0.20 11.10
CA MET A 563 11.85 -1.01 10.73
C MET A 563 10.56 -0.16 10.71
N LEU A 564 10.32 0.61 11.78
CA LEU A 564 9.14 1.47 11.88
C LEU A 564 9.14 2.60 10.84
N ASN A 565 10.29 3.22 10.60
CA ASN A 565 10.45 4.25 9.57
C ASN A 565 10.19 3.71 8.16
N HIS A 566 10.68 2.50 7.86
CA HIS A 566 10.50 1.86 6.54
C HIS A 566 9.02 1.72 6.16
N TYR A 567 8.16 1.41 7.14
CA TYR A 567 6.72 1.32 6.97
C TYR A 567 5.96 2.61 7.32
N SER A 568 6.67 3.74 7.43
CA SER A 568 6.10 5.06 7.74
C SER A 568 5.29 5.10 9.03
N TRP A 569 5.67 4.30 10.03
CA TRP A 569 5.08 4.39 11.37
C TRP A 569 5.56 5.61 12.12
N LEU A 570 6.80 6.07 11.93
CA LEU A 570 7.31 7.19 12.72
C LEU A 570 6.73 8.53 12.25
N GLY A 571 6.25 9.32 13.21
CA GLY A 571 5.85 10.71 13.01
C GLY A 571 7.03 11.55 12.57
N ARG A 572 6.80 12.52 11.68
CA ARG A 572 7.86 13.49 11.27
C ARG A 572 7.62 14.88 11.84
N ARG A 573 6.37 15.24 12.10
CA ARG A 573 5.98 16.53 12.66
C ARG A 573 4.82 16.36 13.61
N VAL A 574 4.81 17.19 14.65
CA VAL A 574 3.69 17.40 15.55
C VAL A 574 3.45 18.90 15.58
N ARG A 575 2.33 19.35 14.99
CA ARG A 575 2.09 20.76 14.69
C ARG A 575 3.25 21.34 13.85
N ASN A 576 3.93 22.37 14.36
CA ASN A 576 5.06 23.02 13.72
C ASN A 576 6.41 22.36 14.07
N ASN A 577 6.45 21.49 15.09
CA ASN A 577 7.69 20.93 15.58
C ASN A 577 8.09 19.70 14.77
N THR A 578 9.35 19.67 14.35
CA THR A 578 9.94 18.51 13.68
C THR A 578 10.34 17.47 14.73
N ILE A 579 10.08 16.20 14.44
CA ILE A 579 10.44 15.10 15.33
C ILE A 579 11.92 14.75 15.08
N PRO A 580 12.76 14.63 16.13
CA PRO A 580 14.16 14.29 15.98
C PRO A 580 14.33 12.90 15.35
N GLU A 581 15.48 12.62 14.76
CA GLU A 581 15.73 11.30 14.15
C GLU A 581 15.60 10.16 15.17
N SER A 582 15.98 10.40 16.43
CA SER A 582 15.78 9.45 17.54
C SER A 582 14.32 9.01 17.69
N SER A 583 13.37 9.85 17.22
CA SER A 583 11.92 9.69 17.33
C SER A 583 11.40 9.62 18.76
N ILE A 584 12.24 9.96 19.75
CA ILE A 584 11.91 10.06 21.16
C ILE A 584 11.81 11.54 21.49
N VAL A 585 10.69 11.94 22.09
CA VAL A 585 10.39 13.34 22.44
C VAL A 585 9.89 13.47 23.86
N PHE A 586 9.94 14.69 24.35
CA PHE A 586 9.17 15.15 25.48
C PHE A 586 7.81 15.66 25.01
N LEU A 587 6.77 15.43 25.81
CA LEU A 587 5.41 15.86 25.49
C LEU A 587 4.80 16.65 26.63
N GLU A 588 4.23 17.79 26.28
CA GLU A 588 3.15 18.43 27.04
C GLU A 588 1.83 18.13 26.34
N THR A 589 0.84 17.66 27.08
CA THR A 589 -0.51 17.46 26.56
C THR A 589 -1.51 18.23 27.39
N LYS A 590 -2.57 18.73 26.76
CA LYS A 590 -3.71 19.32 27.48
C LYS A 590 -4.95 18.49 27.24
N THR A 591 -5.62 18.16 28.34
CA THR A 591 -6.88 17.41 28.31
C THR A 591 -7.95 18.23 29.01
N GLN A 592 -9.09 18.39 28.36
CA GLN A 592 -10.24 19.08 28.89
C GLN A 592 -10.88 18.23 30.00
N LYS A 593 -10.93 18.77 31.22
CA LYS A 593 -11.67 18.20 32.35
C LYS A 593 -12.86 19.09 32.70
N GLY A 594 -13.98 18.48 33.04
CA GLY A 594 -15.20 19.17 33.49
C GLY A 594 -16.36 19.11 32.49
N ASP A 595 -17.52 19.59 32.92
CA ASP A 595 -18.74 19.64 32.10
C ASP A 595 -18.66 20.77 31.06
N LEU A 596 -19.56 20.73 30.06
CA LEU A 596 -19.69 21.70 28.96
C LEU A 596 -19.69 23.18 29.40
N LEU A 597 -20.07 23.47 30.66
CA LEU A 597 -20.17 24.83 31.20
C LEU A 597 -18.93 25.28 31.99
N ASN A 598 -18.11 24.35 32.49
CA ASN A 598 -16.97 24.63 33.37
C ASN A 598 -15.80 23.70 33.03
N PHE A 599 -15.18 23.91 31.87
CA PHE A 599 -14.01 23.14 31.50
C PHE A 599 -12.71 23.82 31.94
N THR A 600 -11.82 23.04 32.53
CA THR A 600 -10.42 23.42 32.77
C THR A 600 -9.51 22.52 31.95
N TYR A 601 -8.38 23.07 31.50
CA TYR A 601 -7.34 22.26 30.88
C TYR A 601 -6.39 21.76 31.96
N GLU A 602 -6.17 20.45 31.99
CA GLU A 602 -5.12 19.84 32.78
C GLU A 602 -3.91 19.59 31.88
N ASN A 603 -2.78 20.19 32.23
CA ASN A 603 -1.51 19.94 31.55
C ASN A 603 -0.86 18.68 32.14
N ASN A 604 -0.54 17.73 31.26
CA ASN A 604 0.21 16.52 31.61
C ASN A 604 1.56 16.53 30.88
N TYR A 605 2.61 16.04 31.54
CA TYR A 605 3.97 16.07 31.02
C TYR A 605 4.56 14.66 30.98
N TYR A 606 5.09 14.27 29.83
CA TYR A 606 5.64 12.94 29.59
C TYR A 606 7.06 13.02 29.05
N THR A 607 7.94 12.17 29.57
CA THR A 607 9.29 11.95 29.04
C THR A 607 9.31 10.65 28.23
N GLY A 608 10.21 10.55 27.24
CA GLY A 608 10.46 9.30 26.54
C GLY A 608 9.26 8.79 25.74
N SER A 609 8.60 9.66 24.98
CA SER A 609 7.47 9.28 24.13
C SER A 609 7.88 9.15 22.67
N VAL A 610 7.36 8.13 21.98
CA VAL A 610 7.59 7.92 20.55
C VAL A 610 6.36 8.34 19.77
N VAL A 611 6.56 9.18 18.77
CA VAL A 611 5.47 9.63 17.89
C VAL A 611 5.29 8.64 16.75
N LEU A 612 4.12 7.99 16.70
CA LEU A 612 3.71 7.15 15.59
C LEU A 612 2.62 7.83 14.74
N ARG A 613 2.53 7.49 13.46
CA ARG A 613 1.47 7.91 12.55
C ARG A 613 0.31 6.92 12.61
N GLY A 614 -0.90 7.43 12.77
CA GLY A 614 -2.14 6.68 12.72
C GLY A 614 -2.54 6.19 11.32
N SER A 615 -1.82 6.54 10.25
CA SER A 615 -2.19 6.18 8.86
C SER A 615 -2.53 4.70 8.66
N GLN A 616 -1.71 3.79 9.19
CA GLN A 616 -1.94 2.34 9.10
C GLN A 616 -3.17 1.87 9.92
N LEU A 617 -3.55 2.62 10.96
CA LEU A 617 -4.73 2.36 11.78
C LEU A 617 -5.98 2.91 11.10
N ILE A 618 -5.88 4.10 10.51
CA ILE A 618 -6.92 4.72 9.68
C ILE A 618 -7.24 3.80 8.49
N ASP A 619 -6.22 3.25 7.82
CA ASP A 619 -6.42 2.32 6.71
C ASP A 619 -7.17 1.04 7.14
N LYS A 620 -6.99 0.61 8.40
CA LYS A 620 -7.62 -0.62 8.93
C LYS A 620 -9.01 -0.40 9.53
N TRP A 621 -9.21 0.69 10.28
CA TRP A 621 -10.43 0.94 11.07
C TRP A 621 -11.22 2.18 10.64
N GLY A 622 -10.78 2.88 9.60
CA GLY A 622 -11.45 4.09 9.11
C GLY A 622 -11.46 5.20 10.15
N GLU A 623 -12.54 5.99 10.18
CA GLU A 623 -12.69 7.16 11.06
C GLU A 623 -12.76 6.80 12.55
N HIS A 624 -13.12 5.57 12.88
CA HIS A 624 -13.26 5.11 14.27
C HIS A 624 -11.96 4.70 14.94
N TRP A 625 -10.84 4.66 14.19
CA TRP A 625 -9.54 4.22 14.71
C TRP A 625 -9.13 4.97 15.99
N ALA A 626 -9.50 6.25 16.10
CA ALA A 626 -9.12 7.12 17.21
C ALA A 626 -9.82 6.75 18.53
N GLN A 627 -11.00 6.13 18.46
CA GLN A 627 -11.81 5.75 19.63
C GLN A 627 -11.15 4.66 20.47
N HIS A 628 -10.15 3.98 19.91
CA HIS A 628 -9.36 2.97 20.61
C HIS A 628 -8.32 3.56 21.54
N PHE A 629 -8.09 4.88 21.55
CA PHE A 629 -7.01 5.52 22.30
C PHE A 629 -7.53 6.70 23.11
N GLU A 630 -6.74 7.15 24.08
CA GLU A 630 -7.07 8.36 24.83
C GLU A 630 -6.85 9.59 23.95
N VAL A 631 -7.93 10.33 23.69
CA VAL A 631 -7.88 11.54 22.85
C VAL A 631 -7.43 12.72 23.70
N ILE A 632 -6.43 13.47 23.20
CA ILE A 632 -5.95 14.70 23.82
C ILE A 632 -6.33 15.91 22.94
N ASP A 633 -6.58 17.06 23.57
CA ASP A 633 -7.05 18.27 22.88
C ASP A 633 -5.91 19.10 22.30
N GLU A 634 -4.80 19.16 23.03
CA GLU A 634 -3.58 19.84 22.57
C GLU A 634 -2.33 19.01 22.89
N VAL A 635 -1.31 19.15 22.05
CA VAL A 635 -0.01 18.54 22.26
C VAL A 635 1.11 19.45 21.76
N THR A 636 2.16 19.55 22.56
CA THR A 636 3.43 20.18 22.21
C THR A 636 4.53 19.13 22.39
N ALA A 637 5.28 18.86 21.32
CA ALA A 637 6.40 17.91 21.34
C ALA A 637 7.72 18.66 21.20
N VAL A 638 8.68 18.41 22.08
CA VAL A 638 10.03 19.01 22.05
C VAL A 638 11.10 17.94 22.16
N ASP A 639 12.27 18.19 21.59
CA ASP A 639 13.42 17.29 21.60
C ASP A 639 14.43 17.61 22.70
N GLU A 640 14.51 18.86 23.16
CA GLU A 640 15.41 19.28 24.23
C GLU A 640 14.75 19.32 25.62
N ILE A 641 15.51 18.90 26.64
CA ILE A 641 15.09 18.94 28.05
C ILE A 641 14.91 20.37 28.57
N SER A 642 15.72 21.31 28.07
CA SER A 642 15.65 22.74 28.38
C SER A 642 14.26 23.31 28.08
N ASP A 643 13.76 23.07 26.87
CA ASP A 643 12.44 23.52 26.42
C ASP A 643 11.32 22.77 27.12
N PHE A 644 11.50 21.49 27.41
CA PHE A 644 10.54 20.74 28.22
C PHE A 644 10.36 21.33 29.63
N GLU A 645 11.46 21.76 30.27
CA GLU A 645 11.40 22.43 31.57
C GLU A 645 10.79 23.85 31.48
N LYS A 646 10.95 24.56 30.35
CA LYS A 646 10.22 25.83 30.08
C LYS A 646 8.71 25.57 30.01
N LEU A 647 8.28 24.54 29.27
CA LEU A 647 6.86 24.16 29.18
C LEU A 647 6.26 23.85 30.55
N LYS A 648 6.98 23.10 31.41
CA LYS A 648 6.54 22.81 32.79
C LYS A 648 6.33 24.07 33.64
N ARG A 649 7.10 25.13 33.38
CA ARG A 649 6.94 26.43 34.06
C ARG A 649 5.84 27.30 33.45
N GLY A 650 5.20 26.87 32.36
CA GLY A 650 4.20 27.63 31.62
C GLY A 650 4.80 28.74 30.75
N GLU A 651 6.11 28.67 30.45
CA GLU A 651 6.78 29.60 29.55
C GLU A 651 6.48 29.19 28.09
N SER A 652 6.18 30.16 27.23
CA SER A 652 6.02 29.92 25.79
C SER A 652 7.39 29.61 25.17
N ILE A 653 7.44 28.59 24.30
CA ILE A 653 8.58 28.40 23.40
C ILE A 653 8.40 29.43 22.28
N GLU A 654 9.36 30.34 22.12
CA GLU A 654 9.29 31.37 21.08
C GLU A 654 9.32 30.71 19.69
N ASP A 655 8.34 31.02 18.84
CA ASP A 655 8.20 30.44 17.49
C ASP A 655 9.40 30.77 16.58
N ASP A 656 10.19 31.80 16.90
CA ASP A 656 11.34 32.25 16.09
C ASP A 656 12.53 31.26 16.13
N ASP A 657 12.67 30.47 17.19
CA ASP A 657 13.70 29.42 17.27
C ASP A 657 13.35 28.20 16.38
N LEU A 658 12.07 27.99 16.07
CA LEU A 658 11.56 26.83 15.33
C LEU A 658 11.73 26.92 13.79
N ILE A 659 11.97 28.12 13.24
CA ILE A 659 12.10 28.34 11.78
C ILE A 659 13.54 28.09 11.30
N SER A 660 14.53 28.07 12.19
CA SER A 660 15.95 28.04 11.84
C SER A 660 16.45 26.71 11.22
N VAL A 661 15.66 25.63 11.27
CA VAL A 661 16.06 24.29 10.80
C VAL A 661 15.59 23.97 9.36
N GLU A 662 14.71 24.77 8.74
CA GLU A 662 14.19 24.47 7.37
C GLU A 662 15.15 24.81 6.21
N ASN A 663 16.36 25.32 6.49
CA ASN A 663 17.36 25.68 5.45
C ASN A 663 18.60 24.74 5.40
N GLY A 664 18.53 23.54 6.00
CA GLY A 664 19.61 22.53 6.01
C GLY A 664 19.47 21.43 4.98
#